data_AF-A0A1Y2K7B8-F1
#
_entry.id   AF-A0A1Y2K7B8-F1
#
_cell.length_a   1.000
_cell.length_b   1.000
_cell.length_c   1.000
_cell.angle_alpha   90.00
_cell.angle_beta   90.00
_cell.angle_gamma   90.00
#
_symmetry.space_group_name_H-M   'P 1'
#
loop_
_entity.id
_entity.type
_entity.pdbx_description
1 polymer ?
#
loop_
_entity_poly.entity_id
_entity_poly.type
_entity_poly.pdbx_seq_one_letter_code
_entity_poly.pdbx_strand_id
1 'polypeptide(L)'
;MAHGAFGVQVLFQPERKALTPKMLAGRFDAPLPGGLRPLLISNAPTPNKLGEFAPACGLRAAQFDALTEADFNALRAWILTGAPPPPMRYQPPAALSAAWRAVGESLPPCEQFTLTLPPGACETLLLPTLIEGAGAQSTVLLAAPSVGRLASALEHWSRHASSAAFGCLLFDDQQSPKPASDHPQLRPWELPYPTTGDGEEIAHFTQWRFHGVKVLLAAHSALPALLPLLGASRIDRAIVLEAHKAAGKRGEWLQALRDDELWRPRRTIHLTQSPTLSDIARHDPFGDPKPVYDITEEPERFGPVRPLMEIKDAVAAKLARKPRICVAVLVAPARQPDQDPDQRIRQGLWRAAAHLLKRAAPQRTISYHPAPNQAQAFFSDADGNPQSQRDGFAIHVVQGRWPAAKREESWQAFHRFAPALMAGARAPLKGEPTPPMDAALILPDCRGKLDMRHALGPLMAPHPLDPSPQVVIPLLFHEGFGPDGLPAGEPLGLMELAEMIQSLRGLLPEVDAALREIRLRQGLRPAVSDKPLDCAPLWRVIELTVIAQEDAPIRQRIGKMLMDLLGGEWDRLFGLLAAYRKHSGSWDPPDDWEPAPELAAWVKKQRKAHDNGVLPPERLRALDALGFDWDPAETQWWAHYAQLQAFKTQFGHDETPDEWPQNPDLPAWVRAQRRAGMLDKLPETHRQALDAIDFVWDLKAAYWNASCDQLGRIHAQFGAEEPPISPHQNADLFAWITQQRRDFARGKLNPEQIARLDAIGFIWDPEEHAWQKMFDALARNAALTRATEPDPQRQPQLAQWVDAQRKLHDRDKLAPQRKAQLDLLCLDWDPEETAWQGMFEALAKNAALTRAAEPDPEQQPQLAQWAEEQRKLHNRGKLPEARKQQLDLLCFDWDPEQSAWRAQYAAAQALVNATGALLPDASDPAQAELAQWLDAQRKLFARGKLAEERAAALGALGIIWDAKEAEWRRQFESLRRFQATHQHCHVPTDWAEDPELAKWVAGQRRLHKREALPQEHFDALTAIGFLWDAQAVYWEEMFLQLAEYKLRHGHCNVSEEDPDHGELGWWVEAQRKSHRNGSLGEDRGKRLHAMGFVWDPMQVVWEERFADLERFRARFGHCIVPNNWGEDAELARWVQIQRNAAAKNLLAPANRERLAAIGFEFDPQAAQAEEWFFHLAQFQFRFGHCNVPVNWPENPQLGLWVQFQRQTFAQGRMEPQRAQRLQNMGFNWQDPGA
;
A
#
# COMPACT_ATOMS: atom_id res chain seq x y z
N MET A 1 40.03 -38.41 -26.94
CA MET A 1 39.76 -37.12 -27.62
C MET A 1 40.49 -36.03 -26.84
N ALA A 2 41.06 -35.05 -27.53
CA ALA A 2 41.95 -34.02 -26.98
C ALA A 2 41.21 -32.92 -26.18
N HIS A 3 40.23 -33.29 -25.34
CA HIS A 3 39.49 -32.32 -24.52
C HIS A 3 40.46 -31.74 -23.48
N GLY A 4 40.88 -30.49 -23.70
CA GLY A 4 41.80 -29.75 -22.81
C GLY A 4 43.20 -29.50 -23.37
N ALA A 5 43.55 -29.99 -24.57
CA ALA A 5 44.83 -29.68 -25.19
C ALA A 5 44.72 -28.44 -26.10
N PHE A 6 45.68 -27.52 -25.98
CA PHE A 6 45.68 -26.25 -26.68
C PHE A 6 46.76 -26.22 -27.77
N GLY A 7 46.40 -25.66 -28.93
CA GLY A 7 47.39 -25.19 -29.89
C GLY A 7 47.86 -23.81 -29.46
N VAL A 8 49.07 -23.74 -28.90
CA VAL A 8 49.63 -22.48 -28.39
C VAL A 8 50.32 -21.71 -29.50
N GLN A 9 49.88 -20.48 -29.72
CA GLN A 9 50.52 -19.54 -30.63
C GLN A 9 51.07 -18.34 -29.86
N VAL A 10 52.39 -18.14 -29.94
CA VAL A 10 53.07 -17.00 -29.33
C VAL A 10 53.42 -15.97 -30.42
N LEU A 11 52.92 -14.75 -30.29
CA LEU A 11 53.20 -13.63 -31.18
C LEU A 11 53.86 -12.49 -30.39
N PHE A 12 55.08 -12.14 -30.79
CA PHE A 12 55.78 -10.98 -30.24
C PHE A 12 55.77 -9.84 -31.25
N GLN A 13 55.34 -8.64 -30.82
CA GLN A 13 55.37 -7.41 -31.60
C GLN A 13 56.34 -6.39 -30.98
N PRO A 14 57.37 -5.98 -31.74
CA PRO A 14 58.19 -4.83 -31.38
C PRO A 14 57.32 -3.58 -31.21
N GLU A 15 57.64 -2.75 -30.22
CA GLU A 15 56.91 -1.51 -29.88
C GLU A 15 55.42 -1.72 -29.50
N ARG A 16 54.98 -2.98 -29.33
CA ARG A 16 53.60 -3.36 -28.95
C ARG A 16 52.53 -2.77 -29.87
N LYS A 17 52.82 -2.65 -31.17
CA LYS A 17 51.81 -2.24 -32.16
C LYS A 17 50.64 -3.22 -32.17
N ALA A 18 49.43 -2.70 -32.32
CA ALA A 18 48.22 -3.51 -32.35
C ALA A 18 48.30 -4.58 -33.44
N LEU A 19 47.93 -5.81 -33.09
CA LEU A 19 47.87 -6.92 -34.03
C LEU A 19 46.83 -6.63 -35.11
N THR A 20 47.19 -6.81 -36.38
CA THR A 20 46.25 -6.63 -37.50
C THR A 20 45.54 -7.95 -37.82
N PRO A 21 44.29 -7.91 -38.34
CA PRO A 21 43.60 -9.12 -38.78
C PRO A 21 44.43 -9.98 -39.73
N LYS A 22 45.22 -9.36 -40.62
CA LYS A 22 46.12 -10.05 -41.55
C LYS A 22 47.23 -10.87 -40.86
N MET A 23 47.68 -10.44 -39.68
CA MET A 23 48.67 -11.19 -38.90
C MET A 23 48.09 -12.44 -38.23
N LEU A 24 46.77 -12.52 -38.15
CA LEU A 24 46.01 -13.61 -37.55
C LEU A 24 45.33 -14.50 -38.63
N ALA A 25 44.94 -13.90 -39.76
CA ALA A 25 44.24 -14.47 -40.93
C ALA A 25 45.14 -15.36 -41.81
N GLY A 26 45.71 -16.38 -41.20
CA GLY A 26 46.47 -17.43 -41.89
C GLY A 26 46.86 -18.57 -40.95
N ARG A 27 46.66 -18.38 -39.64
CA ARG A 27 46.91 -19.39 -38.61
C ARG A 27 45.66 -19.75 -37.79
N PHE A 28 44.61 -18.93 -37.90
CA PHE A 28 43.28 -19.12 -37.32
C PHE A 28 42.18 -19.11 -38.40
N ASP A 29 42.48 -19.60 -39.61
CA ASP A 29 41.49 -19.72 -40.70
C ASP A 29 41.18 -21.20 -41.03
N ALA A 30 41.75 -22.13 -40.27
CA ALA A 30 41.54 -23.57 -40.40
C ALA A 30 41.50 -24.24 -39.01
N PRO A 31 40.72 -25.33 -38.84
CA PRO A 31 40.68 -26.07 -37.58
C PRO A 31 42.04 -26.69 -37.25
N LEU A 32 42.45 -26.62 -35.98
CA LEU A 32 43.67 -27.24 -35.51
C LEU A 32 43.55 -28.79 -35.52
N PRO A 33 44.63 -29.52 -35.83
CA PRO A 33 44.61 -30.98 -35.86
C PRO A 33 44.25 -31.58 -34.50
N GLY A 34 43.43 -32.63 -34.50
CA GLY A 34 43.09 -33.38 -33.28
C GLY A 34 42.06 -32.72 -32.35
N GLY A 35 41.38 -31.65 -32.78
CA GLY A 35 40.39 -30.94 -31.95
C GLY A 35 41.00 -30.00 -30.91
N LEU A 36 42.28 -29.62 -31.09
CA LEU A 36 42.97 -28.68 -30.20
C LEU A 36 42.30 -27.30 -30.24
N ARG A 37 42.24 -26.65 -29.08
CA ARG A 37 41.73 -25.27 -28.97
C ARG A 37 42.83 -24.24 -29.19
N PRO A 38 42.63 -23.19 -30.00
CA PRO A 38 43.64 -22.16 -30.20
C PRO A 38 43.83 -21.30 -28.95
N LEU A 39 45.06 -21.19 -28.45
CA LEU A 39 45.48 -20.25 -27.40
C LEU A 39 46.43 -19.20 -27.98
N LEU A 40 46.10 -17.92 -27.83
CA LEU A 40 46.96 -16.81 -28.27
C LEU A 40 47.75 -16.22 -27.10
N ILE A 41 49.06 -16.10 -27.25
CA ILE A 41 49.94 -15.41 -26.31
C ILE A 41 50.57 -14.23 -27.05
N SER A 42 50.33 -13.00 -26.60
CA SER A 42 50.83 -11.79 -27.26
C SER A 42 51.18 -10.67 -26.29
N ASN A 43 52.28 -9.96 -26.57
CA ASN A 43 52.68 -8.73 -25.89
C ASN A 43 52.06 -7.45 -26.52
N ALA A 44 51.27 -7.59 -27.59
CA ALA A 44 50.59 -6.50 -28.28
C ALA A 44 49.06 -6.54 -28.08
N PRO A 45 48.38 -5.38 -28.15
CA PRO A 45 46.92 -5.30 -28.14
C PRO A 45 46.31 -6.12 -29.28
N THR A 46 45.25 -6.88 -28.99
CA THR A 46 44.53 -7.73 -29.95
C THR A 46 43.58 -6.92 -30.85
N PRO A 47 43.27 -7.35 -32.08
CA PRO A 47 42.35 -6.62 -32.94
C PRO A 47 40.89 -6.76 -32.50
N ASN A 48 40.07 -5.79 -32.92
CA ASN A 48 38.66 -5.69 -32.56
C ASN A 48 37.74 -6.73 -33.22
N LYS A 49 38.20 -7.48 -34.22
CA LYS A 49 37.44 -8.54 -34.91
C LYS A 49 38.38 -9.67 -35.30
N LEU A 50 37.98 -10.90 -34.97
CA LEU A 50 38.58 -12.15 -35.41
C LEU A 50 37.49 -12.98 -36.10
N GLY A 51 37.88 -13.82 -37.07
CA GLY A 51 36.97 -14.68 -37.82
C GLY A 51 36.45 -15.88 -37.01
N GLU A 52 35.86 -16.85 -37.71
CA GLU A 52 35.16 -18.02 -37.15
C GLU A 52 36.04 -18.92 -36.25
N PHE A 53 37.36 -18.94 -36.45
CA PHE A 53 38.30 -19.71 -35.61
C PHE A 53 39.08 -18.85 -34.62
N ALA A 54 38.44 -17.84 -34.04
CA ALA A 54 39.04 -17.03 -32.99
C ALA A 54 39.58 -17.88 -31.81
N PRO A 55 40.64 -17.43 -31.10
CA PRO A 55 41.21 -18.18 -29.98
C PRO A 55 40.16 -18.50 -28.91
N ALA A 56 40.28 -19.68 -28.30
CA ALA A 56 39.42 -20.08 -27.18
C ALA A 56 39.75 -19.31 -25.89
N CYS A 57 40.99 -18.85 -25.76
CA CYS A 57 41.49 -18.01 -24.67
C CYS A 57 42.78 -17.29 -25.11
N GLY A 58 43.24 -16.30 -24.34
CA GLY A 58 44.46 -15.57 -24.66
C GLY A 58 45.16 -14.90 -23.48
N LEU A 59 46.50 -14.90 -23.52
CA LEU A 59 47.37 -14.09 -22.65
C LEU A 59 47.76 -12.80 -23.40
N ARG A 60 47.42 -11.64 -22.83
CA ARG A 60 47.54 -10.31 -23.45
C ARG A 60 48.68 -9.50 -22.82
N ALA A 61 48.94 -8.34 -23.41
CA ALA A 61 49.99 -7.42 -22.98
C ALA A 61 49.86 -7.03 -21.50
N ALA A 62 48.64 -6.77 -21.02
CA ALA A 62 48.37 -6.42 -19.62
C ALA A 62 48.85 -7.46 -18.61
N GLN A 63 48.76 -8.77 -18.91
CA GLN A 63 49.27 -9.80 -18.00
C GLN A 63 50.80 -9.76 -17.91
N PHE A 64 51.49 -9.40 -18.99
CA PHE A 64 52.94 -9.20 -18.99
C PHE A 64 53.35 -7.92 -18.27
N ASP A 65 52.54 -6.87 -18.35
CA ASP A 65 52.77 -5.60 -17.62
C ASP A 65 52.64 -5.72 -16.11
N ALA A 66 51.85 -6.69 -15.66
CA ALA A 66 51.66 -6.96 -14.24
C ALA A 66 52.73 -7.87 -13.64
N LEU A 67 53.72 -8.32 -14.42
CA LEU A 67 54.87 -9.08 -13.92
C LEU A 67 55.77 -8.20 -13.06
N THR A 68 56.05 -8.65 -11.86
CA THR A 68 56.93 -7.99 -10.89
C THR A 68 58.39 -8.41 -11.09
N GLU A 69 59.31 -7.69 -10.45
CA GLU A 69 60.72 -8.09 -10.42
C GLU A 69 60.92 -9.50 -9.83
N ALA A 70 60.08 -9.88 -8.85
CA ALA A 70 60.07 -11.23 -8.29
C ALA A 70 59.66 -12.28 -9.35
N ASP A 71 58.66 -11.97 -10.18
CA ASP A 71 58.25 -12.85 -11.28
C ASP A 71 59.36 -13.00 -12.32
N PHE A 72 60.03 -11.91 -12.69
CA PHE A 72 61.18 -11.98 -13.60
C PHE A 72 62.35 -12.77 -13.00
N ASN A 73 62.60 -12.64 -11.69
CA ASN A 73 63.62 -13.43 -11.01
C ASN A 73 63.25 -14.91 -10.95
N ALA A 74 61.99 -15.25 -10.72
CA ALA A 74 61.46 -16.61 -10.78
C ALA A 74 61.59 -17.22 -12.19
N LEU A 75 61.24 -16.46 -13.23
CA LEU A 75 61.41 -16.86 -14.63
C LEU A 75 62.89 -17.07 -14.98
N ARG A 76 63.78 -16.17 -14.55
CA ARG A 76 65.23 -16.33 -14.73
C ARG A 76 65.76 -17.57 -14.02
N ALA A 77 65.35 -17.80 -12.78
CA ALA A 77 65.73 -18.98 -12.01
C ALA A 77 65.25 -20.26 -12.70
N TRP A 78 64.03 -20.26 -13.24
CA TRP A 78 63.49 -21.39 -14.00
C TRP A 78 64.31 -21.66 -15.26
N ILE A 79 64.61 -20.64 -16.06
CA ILE A 79 65.44 -20.77 -17.27
C ILE A 79 66.84 -21.32 -16.94
N LEU A 80 67.43 -20.90 -15.82
CA LEU A 80 68.78 -21.31 -15.41
C LEU A 80 68.84 -22.71 -14.79
N THR A 81 67.81 -23.13 -14.06
CA THR A 81 67.79 -24.39 -13.31
C THR A 81 67.02 -25.52 -14.01
N GLY A 82 66.23 -25.20 -15.03
CA GLY A 82 65.36 -26.15 -15.74
C GLY A 82 64.11 -26.58 -14.94
N ALA A 83 63.96 -26.13 -13.69
CA ALA A 83 62.82 -26.43 -12.84
C ALA A 83 62.12 -25.13 -12.41
N PRO A 84 60.78 -25.04 -12.50
CA PRO A 84 60.08 -23.87 -11.99
C PRO A 84 60.27 -23.79 -10.47
N PRO A 85 60.42 -22.58 -9.90
CA PRO A 85 60.46 -22.43 -8.45
C PRO A 85 59.17 -22.98 -7.82
N PRO A 86 59.24 -23.56 -6.61
CA PRO A 86 58.06 -24.08 -5.95
C PRO A 86 57.02 -22.96 -5.77
N PRO A 87 55.71 -23.25 -5.94
CA PRO A 87 54.67 -22.24 -5.80
C PRO A 87 54.73 -21.62 -4.40
N MET A 88 54.67 -20.29 -4.34
CA MET A 88 54.71 -19.57 -3.08
C MET A 88 53.36 -19.74 -2.37
N ARG A 89 53.36 -20.36 -1.18
CA ARG A 89 52.12 -20.50 -0.40
C ARG A 89 51.65 -19.14 0.08
N TYR A 90 50.50 -18.69 -0.43
CA TYR A 90 49.89 -17.48 0.07
C TYR A 90 49.47 -17.63 1.52
N GLN A 91 49.89 -16.67 2.33
CA GLN A 91 49.43 -16.51 3.70
C GLN A 91 48.60 -15.25 3.77
N PRO A 92 47.29 -15.34 4.03
CA PRO A 92 46.47 -14.16 4.23
C PRO A 92 47.02 -13.33 5.40
N PRO A 93 46.87 -11.99 5.37
CA PRO A 93 47.29 -11.13 6.47
C PRO A 93 46.80 -11.65 7.83
N ALA A 94 47.62 -11.51 8.88
CA ALA A 94 47.33 -12.10 10.19
C ALA A 94 45.98 -11.62 10.76
N ALA A 95 45.64 -10.34 10.58
CA ALA A 95 44.36 -9.78 10.98
C ALA A 95 43.17 -10.42 10.23
N LEU A 96 43.30 -10.62 8.92
CA LEU A 96 42.28 -11.28 8.11
C LEU A 96 42.11 -12.75 8.49
N SER A 97 43.22 -13.44 8.77
CA SER A 97 43.21 -14.82 9.26
C SER A 97 42.51 -14.96 10.62
N ALA A 98 42.79 -14.04 11.55
CA ALA A 98 42.18 -14.02 12.87
C ALA A 98 40.67 -13.75 12.77
N ALA A 99 40.27 -12.78 11.95
CA ALA A 99 38.87 -12.45 11.69
C ALA A 99 38.11 -13.66 11.12
N TRP A 100 38.68 -14.34 10.11
CA TRP A 100 38.08 -15.54 9.53
C TRP A 100 37.92 -16.69 10.55
N ARG A 101 38.90 -16.91 11.43
CA ARG A 101 38.79 -17.92 12.49
C ARG A 101 37.70 -17.59 13.50
N ALA A 102 37.64 -16.33 13.96
CA ALA A 102 36.63 -15.87 14.91
C ALA A 102 35.20 -16.04 14.35
N VAL A 103 35.01 -15.73 13.07
CA VAL A 103 33.75 -16.01 12.38
C VAL A 103 33.44 -17.51 12.38
N GLY A 104 34.41 -18.36 12.06
CA GLY A 104 34.25 -19.81 12.09
C GLY A 104 33.85 -20.39 13.46
N GLU A 105 34.36 -19.82 14.56
CA GLU A 105 34.00 -20.21 15.93
C GLU A 105 32.60 -19.73 16.36
N SER A 106 32.16 -18.60 15.82
CA SER A 106 30.86 -17.97 16.17
C SER A 106 29.67 -18.43 15.33
N LEU A 107 29.92 -19.06 14.18
CA LEU A 107 28.87 -19.47 13.25
C LEU A 107 28.22 -20.79 13.73
N PRO A 108 26.87 -20.86 13.77
CA PRO A 108 26.19 -22.13 14.02
C PRO A 108 26.51 -23.14 12.89
N PRO A 109 26.32 -24.45 13.12
CA PRO A 109 26.40 -25.44 12.05
C PRO A 109 25.24 -25.21 11.06
N CYS A 110 25.48 -24.39 10.05
CA CYS A 110 24.53 -24.04 9.01
C CYS A 110 25.11 -24.31 7.62
N GLU A 111 24.23 -24.71 6.69
CA GLU A 111 24.59 -24.98 5.29
C GLU A 111 24.87 -23.69 4.50
N GLN A 112 24.39 -22.53 4.97
CA GLN A 112 24.60 -21.25 4.31
C GLN A 112 24.77 -20.10 5.30
N PHE A 113 25.58 -19.11 4.97
CA PHE A 113 25.74 -17.87 5.74
C PHE A 113 26.30 -16.75 4.86
N THR A 114 26.15 -15.51 5.34
CA THR A 114 26.62 -14.31 4.64
C THR A 114 27.67 -13.56 5.45
N LEU A 115 28.75 -13.16 4.77
CA LEU A 115 29.78 -12.28 5.29
C LEU A 115 29.66 -10.90 4.68
N THR A 116 29.53 -9.91 5.57
CA THR A 116 29.70 -8.50 5.21
C THR A 116 31.16 -8.13 5.33
N LEU A 117 31.71 -7.58 4.25
CA LEU A 117 33.12 -7.25 4.10
C LEU A 117 33.29 -5.74 4.03
N PRO A 118 34.32 -5.17 4.69
CA PRO A 118 34.67 -3.79 4.44
C PRO A 118 35.15 -3.64 2.98
N PRO A 119 34.77 -2.54 2.29
CA PRO A 119 35.29 -2.25 0.96
C PRO A 119 36.80 -2.06 0.99
N GLY A 120 37.50 -2.60 -0.01
CA GLY A 120 38.97 -2.63 -0.09
C GLY A 120 39.49 -3.98 -0.57
N ALA A 121 40.57 -4.47 0.04
CA ALA A 121 41.23 -5.72 -0.40
C ALA A 121 40.70 -7.00 0.27
N CYS A 122 39.86 -6.90 1.31
CA CYS A 122 39.46 -8.05 2.13
C CYS A 122 38.82 -9.19 1.33
N GLU A 123 37.88 -8.89 0.42
CA GLU A 123 37.24 -9.91 -0.43
C GLU A 123 38.28 -10.66 -1.27
N THR A 124 39.11 -9.91 -1.98
CA THR A 124 40.11 -10.44 -2.90
C THR A 124 41.18 -11.27 -2.18
N LEU A 125 41.64 -10.81 -1.01
CA LEU A 125 42.63 -11.50 -0.18
C LEU A 125 42.09 -12.72 0.56
N LEU A 126 40.78 -12.78 0.81
CA LEU A 126 40.13 -13.91 1.50
C LEU A 126 39.81 -15.06 0.53
N LEU A 127 39.53 -14.74 -0.74
CA LEU A 127 39.13 -15.71 -1.77
C LEU A 127 40.04 -16.96 -1.87
N PRO A 128 41.38 -16.85 -1.94
CA PRO A 128 42.25 -18.03 -1.97
C PRO A 128 42.01 -18.98 -0.78
N THR A 129 41.79 -18.41 0.41
CA THR A 129 41.54 -19.18 1.65
C THR A 129 40.19 -19.90 1.59
N LEU A 130 39.17 -19.27 1.00
CA LEU A 130 37.84 -19.87 0.86
C LEU A 130 37.80 -20.98 -0.19
N ILE A 131 38.55 -20.84 -1.29
CA ILE A 131 38.62 -21.84 -2.35
C ILE A 131 39.44 -23.04 -1.87
N GLU A 132 40.66 -22.81 -1.39
CA GLU A 132 41.58 -23.89 -1.01
C GLU A 132 41.17 -24.57 0.31
N GLY A 133 40.50 -23.83 1.20
CA GLY A 133 39.93 -24.36 2.43
C GLY A 133 38.74 -25.31 2.23
N ALA A 134 38.33 -25.62 0.99
CA ALA A 134 37.36 -26.66 0.69
C ALA A 134 37.94 -28.07 0.94
N GLY A 135 39.25 -28.23 0.78
CA GLY A 135 39.94 -29.51 0.88
C GLY A 135 40.25 -30.14 -0.49
N ALA A 136 41.15 -31.13 -0.51
CA ALA A 136 41.49 -31.85 -1.72
C ALA A 136 40.30 -32.65 -2.25
N GLN A 137 40.18 -32.79 -3.58
CA GLN A 137 39.09 -33.49 -4.28
C GLN A 137 37.72 -32.81 -4.19
N SER A 138 37.62 -31.59 -3.67
CA SER A 138 36.36 -30.83 -3.60
C SER A 138 36.03 -30.10 -4.90
N THR A 139 34.73 -29.94 -5.16
CA THR A 139 34.21 -29.07 -6.22
C THR A 139 33.67 -27.77 -5.61
N VAL A 140 34.26 -26.65 -6.01
CA VAL A 140 33.90 -25.29 -5.58
C VAL A 140 33.23 -24.56 -6.73
N LEU A 141 32.05 -24.00 -6.50
CA LEU A 141 31.39 -23.06 -7.41
C LEU A 141 31.69 -21.63 -6.97
N LEU A 142 32.30 -20.82 -7.83
CA LEU A 142 32.50 -19.39 -7.62
C LEU A 142 31.56 -18.62 -8.57
N ALA A 143 30.55 -17.97 -7.99
CA ALA A 143 29.58 -17.17 -8.71
C ALA A 143 29.87 -15.68 -8.50
N ALA A 144 29.84 -14.89 -9.57
CA ALA A 144 30.00 -13.44 -9.50
C ALA A 144 29.10 -12.69 -10.50
N PRO A 145 28.93 -11.36 -10.37
CA PRO A 145 27.97 -10.62 -11.20
C PRO A 145 28.33 -10.52 -12.68
N SER A 146 29.60 -10.71 -13.04
CA SER A 146 30.08 -10.63 -14.41
C SER A 146 31.30 -11.51 -14.62
N VAL A 147 31.51 -11.91 -15.87
CA VAL A 147 32.72 -12.64 -16.30
C VAL A 147 33.99 -11.84 -16.01
N GLY A 148 33.94 -10.51 -16.13
CA GLY A 148 35.06 -9.65 -15.74
C GLY A 148 35.43 -9.79 -14.25
N ARG A 149 34.43 -9.79 -13.36
CA ARG A 149 34.69 -9.95 -11.93
C ARG A 149 35.30 -11.32 -11.61
N LEU A 150 34.86 -12.38 -12.29
CA LEU A 150 35.47 -13.72 -12.21
C LEU A 150 36.91 -13.70 -12.69
N ALA A 151 37.19 -13.10 -13.85
CA ALA A 151 38.54 -12.99 -14.40
C ALA A 151 39.51 -12.27 -13.45
N SER A 152 39.08 -11.16 -12.85
CA SER A 152 39.86 -10.42 -11.85
C SER A 152 40.10 -11.23 -10.57
N ALA A 153 39.09 -11.93 -10.06
CA ALA A 153 39.22 -12.81 -8.90
C ALA A 153 40.21 -13.95 -9.16
N LEU A 154 40.15 -14.56 -10.35
CA LEU A 154 41.05 -15.63 -10.76
C LEU A 154 42.48 -15.14 -11.00
N GLU A 155 42.68 -13.96 -11.59
CA GLU A 155 44.01 -13.39 -11.77
C GLU A 155 44.69 -13.23 -10.41
N HIS A 156 43.98 -12.66 -9.43
CA HIS A 156 44.52 -12.55 -8.08
C HIS A 156 44.80 -13.91 -7.44
N TRP A 157 43.85 -14.84 -7.50
CA TRP A 157 44.05 -16.18 -6.95
C TRP A 157 45.21 -16.92 -7.63
N SER A 158 45.36 -16.84 -8.95
CA SER A 158 46.43 -17.52 -9.69
C SER A 158 47.84 -17.08 -9.28
N ARG A 159 48.02 -15.81 -8.89
CA ARG A 159 49.30 -15.30 -8.35
C ARG A 159 49.61 -15.79 -6.94
N HIS A 160 48.58 -16.20 -6.21
CA HIS A 160 48.63 -16.50 -4.78
C HIS A 160 48.18 -17.93 -4.47
N ALA A 161 47.99 -18.78 -5.45
CA ALA A 161 47.54 -20.15 -5.22
C ALA A 161 48.61 -20.93 -4.46
N SER A 162 48.25 -21.51 -3.31
CA SER A 162 49.23 -22.18 -2.43
C SER A 162 49.52 -23.64 -2.85
N SER A 163 48.72 -24.17 -3.78
CA SER A 163 48.88 -25.51 -4.37
C SER A 163 48.93 -25.45 -5.89
N ALA A 164 49.77 -26.28 -6.52
CA ALA A 164 49.87 -26.39 -7.98
C ALA A 164 48.77 -27.27 -8.62
N ALA A 165 47.83 -27.79 -7.82
CA ALA A 165 46.81 -28.73 -8.28
C ALA A 165 45.41 -28.12 -8.16
N PHE A 166 45.00 -27.33 -9.16
CA PHE A 166 43.61 -26.91 -9.33
C PHE A 166 43.15 -27.10 -10.78
N GLY A 167 41.90 -27.52 -10.94
CA GLY A 167 41.20 -27.54 -12.23
C GLY A 167 40.22 -26.38 -12.26
N CYS A 168 40.16 -25.63 -13.36
CA CYS A 168 39.33 -24.43 -13.45
C CYS A 168 38.54 -24.44 -14.77
N LEU A 169 37.22 -24.22 -14.70
CA LEU A 169 36.36 -24.15 -15.87
C LEU A 169 35.39 -22.97 -15.73
N LEU A 170 35.34 -22.11 -16.75
CA LEU A 170 34.44 -20.96 -16.82
C LEU A 170 33.26 -21.26 -17.74
N PHE A 171 32.07 -21.24 -17.18
CA PHE A 171 30.82 -21.39 -17.92
C PHE A 171 30.39 -20.08 -18.56
N ASP A 172 30.07 -20.14 -19.85
CA ASP A 172 29.51 -19.03 -20.62
C ASP A 172 28.39 -19.57 -21.51
N ASP A 173 27.15 -19.16 -21.23
CA ASP A 173 25.95 -19.68 -21.88
C ASP A 173 25.75 -19.14 -23.31
N GLN A 174 26.57 -18.17 -23.76
CA GLN A 174 26.45 -17.45 -25.05
C GLN A 174 25.07 -16.77 -25.30
N GLN A 175 24.11 -16.95 -24.39
CA GLN A 175 22.71 -16.48 -24.45
C GLN A 175 22.42 -15.37 -23.45
N SER A 176 23.42 -15.00 -22.63
CA SER A 176 23.33 -13.92 -21.66
C SER A 176 22.74 -12.65 -22.30
N PRO A 177 21.78 -11.98 -21.62
CA PRO A 177 21.13 -10.79 -22.15
C PRO A 177 22.15 -9.72 -22.53
N LYS A 178 21.86 -8.94 -23.59
CA LYS A 178 22.73 -7.83 -24.03
C LYS A 178 23.13 -7.00 -22.81
N PRO A 179 24.43 -6.95 -22.45
CA PRO A 179 24.85 -6.23 -21.26
C PRO A 179 24.51 -4.76 -21.39
N ALA A 180 24.20 -4.10 -20.27
CA ALA A 180 24.06 -2.66 -20.24
C ALA A 180 25.36 -2.01 -20.78
N SER A 181 25.26 -0.82 -21.37
CA SER A 181 26.32 -0.18 -22.17
C SER A 181 27.67 0.03 -21.45
N ASP A 182 27.67 -0.10 -20.12
CA ASP A 182 28.75 0.10 -19.16
C ASP A 182 29.49 -1.19 -18.76
N HIS A 183 28.91 -2.38 -18.99
CA HIS A 183 29.60 -3.64 -18.72
C HIS A 183 30.58 -4.00 -19.84
N PRO A 184 31.83 -4.40 -19.53
CA PRO A 184 32.78 -4.85 -20.55
C PRO A 184 32.26 -6.13 -21.20
N GLN A 185 32.05 -6.09 -22.52
CA GLN A 185 31.83 -7.30 -23.31
C GLN A 185 33.18 -7.97 -23.49
N LEU A 186 33.46 -8.97 -22.64
CA LEU A 186 34.68 -9.78 -22.74
C LEU A 186 34.42 -10.95 -23.68
N ARG A 187 35.28 -11.11 -24.67
CA ARG A 187 35.24 -12.25 -25.60
C ARG A 187 36.10 -13.40 -25.06
N PRO A 188 35.86 -14.66 -25.46
CA PRO A 188 36.63 -15.81 -24.99
C PRO A 188 38.16 -15.61 -25.06
N TRP A 189 38.68 -15.11 -26.18
CA TRP A 189 40.12 -14.84 -26.36
C TRP A 189 40.67 -13.64 -25.57
N GLU A 190 39.82 -12.84 -24.92
CA GLU A 190 40.23 -11.75 -24.05
C GLU A 190 40.46 -12.22 -22.60
N LEU A 191 40.06 -13.47 -22.30
CA LEU A 191 40.21 -14.13 -21.01
C LEU A 191 41.44 -15.04 -21.00
N PRO A 192 42.20 -15.08 -19.88
CA PRO A 192 43.36 -15.96 -19.75
C PRO A 192 42.98 -17.44 -19.52
N TYR A 193 41.69 -17.75 -19.39
CA TYR A 193 41.16 -19.10 -19.15
C TYR A 193 40.12 -19.45 -20.21
N PRO A 194 39.99 -20.73 -20.60
CA PRO A 194 38.99 -21.16 -21.57
C PRO A 194 37.57 -20.99 -21.02
N THR A 195 36.67 -20.53 -21.87
CA THR A 195 35.21 -20.57 -21.63
C THR A 195 34.59 -21.76 -22.33
N THR A 196 33.48 -22.26 -21.79
CA THR A 196 32.66 -23.29 -22.47
C THR A 196 31.18 -23.13 -22.15
N GLY A 197 30.34 -23.45 -23.14
CA GLY A 197 28.90 -23.67 -22.97
C GLY A 197 28.50 -25.13 -23.27
N ASP A 198 29.49 -26.00 -23.51
CA ASP A 198 29.26 -27.40 -23.89
C ASP A 198 28.96 -28.26 -22.66
N GLY A 199 27.76 -28.83 -22.62
CA GLY A 199 27.30 -29.70 -21.55
C GLY A 199 28.17 -30.97 -21.37
N GLU A 200 28.74 -31.51 -22.45
CA GLU A 200 29.61 -32.70 -22.36
C GLU A 200 30.94 -32.35 -21.69
N GLU A 201 31.50 -31.17 -21.98
CA GLU A 201 32.74 -30.71 -21.35
C GLU A 201 32.56 -30.43 -19.85
N ILE A 202 31.42 -29.85 -19.47
CA ILE A 202 31.07 -29.59 -18.07
C ILE A 202 30.88 -30.92 -17.32
N ALA A 203 30.14 -31.86 -17.91
CA ALA A 203 29.97 -33.20 -17.35
C ALA A 203 31.32 -33.92 -17.19
N HIS A 204 32.19 -33.86 -18.20
CA HIS A 204 33.52 -34.45 -18.14
C HIS A 204 34.40 -33.80 -17.08
N PHE A 205 34.43 -32.47 -16.99
CA PHE A 205 35.21 -31.73 -15.99
C PHE A 205 34.75 -32.06 -14.56
N THR A 206 33.44 -32.17 -14.34
CA THR A 206 32.91 -32.50 -13.00
C THR A 206 33.15 -33.97 -12.63
N GLN A 207 33.14 -34.89 -13.58
CA GLN A 207 33.43 -36.32 -13.34
C GLN A 207 34.93 -36.64 -13.32
N TRP A 208 35.78 -35.73 -13.79
CA TRP A 208 37.22 -35.91 -13.81
C TRP A 208 37.78 -36.16 -12.40
N ARG A 209 38.49 -37.29 -12.25
CA ARG A 209 39.22 -37.65 -11.03
C ARG A 209 40.47 -36.79 -10.93
N PHE A 210 40.42 -35.81 -10.04
CA PHE A 210 41.48 -34.83 -9.82
C PHE A 210 41.83 -34.77 -8.33
N HIS A 211 43.12 -34.81 -8.00
CA HIS A 211 43.61 -34.84 -6.60
C HIS A 211 43.62 -33.46 -5.92
N GLY A 212 43.33 -32.40 -6.66
CA GLY A 212 43.27 -31.03 -6.15
C GLY A 212 41.84 -30.49 -6.05
N VAL A 213 41.68 -29.17 -6.08
CA VAL A 213 40.36 -28.50 -6.05
C VAL A 213 39.86 -28.26 -7.48
N LYS A 214 38.60 -28.60 -7.76
CA LYS A 214 37.92 -28.24 -9.01
C LYS A 214 37.10 -26.97 -8.78
N VAL A 215 37.33 -25.94 -9.60
CA VAL A 215 36.65 -24.65 -9.50
C VAL A 215 35.80 -24.42 -10.74
N LEU A 216 34.48 -24.39 -10.54
CA LEU A 216 33.49 -23.99 -11.53
C LEU A 216 33.20 -22.50 -11.37
N LEU A 217 33.22 -21.77 -12.47
CA LEU A 217 32.98 -20.33 -12.47
C LEU A 217 31.76 -20.02 -13.31
N ALA A 218 30.87 -19.19 -12.81
CA ALA A 218 29.70 -18.74 -13.56
C ALA A 218 29.30 -17.31 -13.19
N ALA A 219 28.82 -16.57 -14.18
CA ALA A 219 28.12 -15.33 -13.89
C ALA A 219 26.79 -15.64 -13.16
N HIS A 220 26.32 -14.72 -12.31
CA HIS A 220 25.04 -14.89 -11.59
C HIS A 220 23.89 -15.29 -12.52
N SER A 221 23.75 -14.61 -13.65
CA SER A 221 22.70 -14.88 -14.65
C SER A 221 22.81 -16.24 -15.32
N ALA A 222 24.01 -16.84 -15.35
CA ALA A 222 24.29 -18.10 -16.02
C ALA A 222 24.10 -19.32 -15.10
N LEU A 223 23.89 -19.11 -13.80
CA LEU A 223 23.69 -20.20 -12.83
C LEU A 223 22.51 -21.12 -13.19
N PRO A 224 21.31 -20.62 -13.56
CA PRO A 224 20.19 -21.48 -13.94
C PRO A 224 20.48 -22.39 -15.14
N ALA A 225 21.36 -21.97 -16.06
CA ALA A 225 21.77 -22.76 -17.21
C ALA A 225 22.91 -23.75 -16.88
N LEU A 226 23.83 -23.39 -15.98
CA LEU A 226 24.93 -24.27 -15.55
C LEU A 226 24.44 -25.45 -14.71
N LEU A 227 23.59 -25.18 -13.72
CA LEU A 227 23.26 -26.15 -12.67
C LEU A 227 22.69 -27.48 -13.21
N PRO A 228 21.75 -27.49 -14.18
CA PRO A 228 21.24 -28.72 -14.79
C PRO A 228 22.32 -29.54 -15.52
N LEU A 229 23.39 -28.90 -16.01
CA LEU A 229 24.48 -29.56 -16.75
C LEU A 229 25.47 -30.30 -15.84
N LEU A 230 25.39 -30.10 -14.52
CA LEU A 230 26.25 -30.79 -13.55
C LEU A 230 25.87 -32.27 -13.35
N GLY A 231 24.64 -32.65 -13.70
CA GLY A 231 24.14 -34.02 -13.54
C GLY A 231 24.18 -34.48 -12.07
N ALA A 232 24.79 -35.64 -11.80
CA ALA A 232 24.94 -36.20 -10.45
C ALA A 232 26.15 -35.66 -9.67
N SER A 233 26.93 -34.73 -10.25
CA SER A 233 28.12 -34.16 -9.61
C SER A 233 27.71 -33.14 -8.55
N ARG A 234 28.13 -33.37 -7.30
CA ARG A 234 27.83 -32.48 -6.17
C ARG A 234 28.81 -31.31 -6.05
N ILE A 235 28.30 -30.17 -5.58
CA ILE A 235 29.08 -29.00 -5.19
C ILE A 235 29.37 -29.09 -3.69
N ASP A 236 30.64 -29.09 -3.29
CA ASP A 236 31.03 -29.09 -1.88
C ASP A 236 30.95 -27.69 -1.26
N ARG A 237 31.26 -26.66 -2.05
CA ARG A 237 31.21 -25.27 -1.59
C ARG A 237 30.78 -24.33 -2.71
N ALA A 238 29.81 -23.47 -2.44
CA ALA A 238 29.50 -22.34 -3.29
C ALA A 238 29.97 -21.03 -2.63
N ILE A 239 30.64 -20.17 -3.40
CA ILE A 239 31.06 -18.84 -2.99
C ILE A 239 30.37 -17.84 -3.93
N VAL A 240 29.52 -16.99 -3.38
CA VAL A 240 28.72 -16.03 -4.15
C VAL A 240 29.21 -14.62 -3.85
N LEU A 241 29.82 -13.95 -4.82
CA LEU A 241 30.32 -12.57 -4.71
C LEU A 241 29.20 -11.56 -4.96
N GLU A 242 29.21 -10.43 -4.25
CA GLU A 242 28.16 -9.39 -4.35
C GLU A 242 26.74 -9.97 -4.21
N ALA A 243 26.55 -10.82 -3.20
CA ALA A 243 25.31 -11.58 -2.99
C ALA A 243 24.07 -10.68 -2.80
N HIS A 244 24.24 -9.43 -2.39
CA HIS A 244 23.14 -8.45 -2.28
C HIS A 244 22.43 -8.19 -3.62
N LYS A 245 23.07 -8.47 -4.76
CA LYS A 245 22.41 -8.44 -6.07
C LYS A 245 21.33 -9.51 -6.24
N ALA A 246 21.30 -10.50 -5.37
CA ALA A 246 20.24 -11.48 -5.30
C ALA A 246 19.03 -11.00 -4.48
N ALA A 247 19.05 -9.83 -3.84
CA ALA A 247 17.93 -9.42 -3.00
C ALA A 247 16.64 -9.16 -3.81
N GLY A 248 15.49 -9.47 -3.21
CA GLY A 248 14.18 -9.31 -3.84
C GLY A 248 13.99 -10.12 -5.14
N LYS A 249 13.12 -9.62 -6.04
CA LYS A 249 12.71 -10.32 -7.29
C LYS A 249 13.83 -10.50 -8.32
N ARG A 250 14.94 -9.75 -8.22
CA ARG A 250 16.04 -9.81 -9.21
C ARG A 250 16.99 -10.99 -8.98
N GLY A 251 16.87 -11.71 -7.87
CA GLY A 251 17.76 -12.80 -7.50
C GLY A 251 17.25 -14.21 -7.74
N GLU A 252 16.26 -14.43 -8.60
CA GLU A 252 15.74 -15.78 -8.90
C GLU A 252 16.86 -16.76 -9.29
N TRP A 253 17.95 -16.25 -9.88
CA TRP A 253 19.16 -17.04 -10.16
C TRP A 253 19.81 -17.68 -8.92
N LEU A 254 19.68 -17.07 -7.73
CA LEU A 254 20.20 -17.64 -6.50
C LEU A 254 19.30 -18.75 -5.96
N GLN A 255 18.00 -18.67 -6.26
CA GLN A 255 17.03 -19.68 -5.89
C GLN A 255 17.29 -21.00 -6.64
N ALA A 256 17.70 -20.94 -7.91
CA ALA A 256 18.11 -22.11 -8.69
C ALA A 256 19.23 -22.94 -8.03
N LEU A 257 20.12 -22.31 -7.25
CA LEU A 257 21.18 -22.99 -6.49
C LEU A 257 20.64 -23.86 -5.35
N ARG A 258 19.39 -23.62 -4.93
CA ARG A 258 18.72 -24.23 -3.78
C ARG A 258 17.58 -25.18 -4.16
N ASP A 259 16.98 -25.00 -5.34
CA ASP A 259 15.72 -25.66 -5.73
C ASP A 259 15.84 -27.18 -5.93
N ASP A 260 17.03 -27.71 -6.22
CA ASP A 260 17.23 -29.13 -6.50
C ASP A 260 18.33 -29.74 -5.60
N GLU A 261 18.01 -30.86 -4.96
CA GLU A 261 18.92 -31.58 -4.07
C GLU A 261 20.13 -32.22 -4.78
N LEU A 262 20.07 -32.40 -6.10
CA LEU A 262 21.14 -33.03 -6.89
C LEU A 262 22.42 -32.19 -6.87
N TRP A 263 22.31 -30.88 -7.09
CA TRP A 263 23.44 -29.94 -7.17
C TRP A 263 23.52 -28.95 -6.01
N ARG A 264 22.59 -29.01 -5.04
CA ARG A 264 22.61 -28.17 -3.84
C ARG A 264 23.99 -28.23 -3.15
N PRO A 265 24.67 -27.08 -2.97
CA PRO A 265 25.98 -27.05 -2.31
C PRO A 265 25.89 -27.52 -0.86
N ARG A 266 26.89 -28.28 -0.38
CA ARG A 266 27.00 -28.63 1.05
C ARG A 266 27.20 -27.39 1.93
N ARG A 267 27.89 -26.38 1.40
CA ARG A 267 28.10 -25.11 2.10
C ARG A 267 28.08 -23.94 1.13
N THR A 268 27.23 -22.95 1.39
CA THR A 268 27.16 -21.70 0.61
C THR A 268 27.66 -20.53 1.44
N ILE A 269 28.61 -19.78 0.87
CA ILE A 269 29.21 -18.59 1.49
C ILE A 269 28.89 -17.39 0.60
N HIS A 270 28.06 -16.49 1.10
CA HIS A 270 27.74 -15.25 0.43
C HIS A 270 28.70 -14.15 0.90
N LEU A 271 29.29 -13.40 -0.02
CA LEU A 271 30.14 -12.25 0.28
C LEU A 271 29.45 -10.98 -0.23
N THR A 272 29.39 -9.93 0.59
CA THR A 272 28.86 -8.63 0.17
C THR A 272 29.53 -7.48 0.91
N GLN A 273 29.62 -6.32 0.27
CA GLN A 273 30.04 -5.04 0.88
C GLN A 273 28.82 -4.13 1.17
N SER A 274 27.65 -4.50 0.66
CA SER A 274 26.41 -3.71 0.66
C SER A 274 25.23 -4.59 1.10
N PRO A 275 25.15 -5.02 2.39
CA PRO A 275 24.02 -5.82 2.87
C PRO A 275 22.67 -5.10 2.75
N THR A 276 22.68 -3.77 2.83
CA THR A 276 21.48 -2.94 2.79
C THR A 276 21.65 -1.80 1.80
N LEU A 277 20.55 -1.42 1.16
CA LEU A 277 20.46 -0.23 0.31
C LEU A 277 19.12 0.45 0.58
N SER A 278 19.13 1.75 0.84
CA SER A 278 17.93 2.56 1.07
C SER A 278 17.69 3.54 -0.08
N ASP A 279 16.42 3.81 -0.39
CA ASP A 279 16.01 4.86 -1.32
C ASP A 279 15.65 6.10 -0.53
N ILE A 280 16.54 7.10 -0.55
CA ILE A 280 16.34 8.37 0.16
C ILE A 280 15.15 9.20 -0.34
N ALA A 281 14.60 8.90 -1.53
CA ALA A 281 13.39 9.59 -2.00
C ALA A 281 12.09 9.00 -1.43
N ARG A 282 12.16 7.82 -0.81
CA ARG A 282 10.99 7.14 -0.25
C ARG A 282 11.22 6.94 1.23
N HIS A 283 10.28 7.37 2.04
CA HIS A 283 10.36 7.19 3.49
C HIS A 283 9.45 6.05 3.94
N ASP A 284 9.88 5.34 4.97
CA ASP A 284 9.05 4.38 5.69
C ASP A 284 8.00 5.13 6.56
N PRO A 285 7.06 4.41 7.22
CA PRO A 285 6.07 5.04 8.08
C PRO A 285 6.63 5.81 9.30
N PHE A 286 7.93 5.65 9.57
CA PHE A 286 8.69 6.30 10.65
C PHE A 286 9.50 7.51 10.17
N GLY A 287 9.48 7.81 8.87
CA GLY A 287 10.18 8.95 8.27
C GLY A 287 11.65 8.71 7.98
N ASP A 288 12.09 7.45 7.91
CA ASP A 288 13.45 7.07 7.50
C ASP A 288 13.49 6.57 6.06
N PRO A 289 14.63 6.71 5.35
CA PRO A 289 14.80 6.18 4.00
C PRO A 289 14.45 4.69 3.90
N LYS A 290 13.43 4.38 3.11
CA LYS A 290 12.90 3.03 2.94
C LYS A 290 13.98 2.13 2.31
N PRO A 291 14.27 0.95 2.87
CA PRO A 291 15.18 0.00 2.23
C PRO A 291 14.63 -0.40 0.85
N VAL A 292 15.47 -0.27 -0.18
CA VAL A 292 15.28 -0.92 -1.49
C VAL A 292 15.42 -2.42 -1.32
N TYR A 293 16.43 -2.83 -0.53
CA TYR A 293 16.61 -4.19 -0.08
C TYR A 293 17.39 -4.21 1.24
N ASP A 294 17.15 -5.24 2.03
CA ASP A 294 17.92 -5.59 3.21
C ASP A 294 18.07 -7.12 3.26
N ILE A 295 19.28 -7.62 3.01
CA ILE A 295 19.51 -9.08 3.02
C ILE A 295 19.44 -9.68 4.43
N THR A 296 19.49 -8.85 5.48
CA THR A 296 19.34 -9.31 6.87
C THR A 296 17.89 -9.68 7.20
N GLU A 297 16.92 -9.14 6.46
CA GLU A 297 15.50 -9.49 6.54
C GLU A 297 15.13 -10.72 5.68
N GLU A 298 16.07 -11.28 4.92
CA GLU A 298 15.89 -12.49 4.09
C GLU A 298 16.74 -13.69 4.61
N PRO A 299 16.63 -14.10 5.90
CA PRO A 299 17.50 -15.14 6.48
C PRO A 299 17.36 -16.51 5.82
N GLU A 300 16.19 -16.80 5.25
CA GLU A 300 15.95 -18.04 4.50
C GLU A 300 16.82 -18.14 3.24
N ARG A 301 17.18 -17.00 2.64
CA ARG A 301 17.92 -16.93 1.38
C ARG A 301 19.41 -16.74 1.55
N PHE A 302 19.81 -15.98 2.57
CA PHE A 302 21.20 -15.58 2.78
C PHE A 302 21.84 -16.23 4.02
N GLY A 303 21.04 -16.91 4.84
CA GLY A 303 21.49 -17.42 6.14
C GLY A 303 21.83 -16.30 7.12
N PRO A 304 22.49 -16.62 8.25
CA PRO A 304 22.94 -15.62 9.20
C PRO A 304 23.96 -14.67 8.57
N VAL A 305 23.68 -13.37 8.65
CA VAL A 305 24.56 -12.30 8.16
C VAL A 305 25.49 -11.86 9.29
N ARG A 306 26.80 -11.88 9.05
CA ARG A 306 27.83 -11.49 10.02
C ARG A 306 28.89 -10.58 9.40
N PRO A 307 29.40 -9.56 10.11
CA PRO A 307 30.60 -8.85 9.66
C PRO A 307 31.83 -9.74 9.80
N LEU A 308 32.68 -9.75 8.76
CA LEU A 308 34.00 -10.37 8.87
C LEU A 308 34.89 -9.56 9.82
N MET A 309 34.88 -8.23 9.65
CA MET A 309 35.58 -7.27 10.49
C MET A 309 35.02 -5.87 10.25
N GLU A 310 35.18 -4.97 11.23
CA GLU A 310 34.81 -3.56 11.10
C GLU A 310 35.78 -2.80 10.19
N ILE A 311 35.32 -1.72 9.54
CA ILE A 311 36.20 -0.90 8.69
C ILE A 311 37.40 -0.35 9.46
N LYS A 312 37.22 0.00 10.74
CA LYS A 312 38.26 0.56 11.60
C LYS A 312 39.43 -0.43 11.75
N ASP A 313 39.10 -1.72 11.85
CA ASP A 313 40.07 -2.80 12.02
C ASP A 313 40.75 -3.10 10.68
N ALA A 314 39.99 -3.02 9.57
CA ALA A 314 40.56 -3.15 8.22
C ALA A 314 41.54 -2.01 7.89
N VAL A 315 41.22 -0.77 8.29
CA VAL A 315 42.13 0.38 8.15
C VAL A 315 43.37 0.21 9.02
N ALA A 316 43.20 -0.18 10.30
CA ALA A 316 44.33 -0.45 11.20
C ALA A 316 45.25 -1.56 10.67
N ALA A 317 44.68 -2.58 10.02
CA ALA A 317 45.39 -3.68 9.38
C ALA A 317 45.94 -3.35 7.98
N LYS A 318 45.78 -2.12 7.48
CA LYS A 318 46.15 -1.69 6.11
C LYS A 318 45.50 -2.50 4.99
N LEU A 319 44.32 -3.06 5.25
CA LEU A 319 43.49 -3.79 4.28
C LEU A 319 42.50 -2.87 3.55
N ALA A 320 42.25 -1.70 4.13
CA ALA A 320 41.45 -0.62 3.55
C ALA A 320 42.04 0.75 3.92
N ARG A 321 41.64 1.80 3.22
CA ARG A 321 41.92 3.21 3.54
C ARG A 321 40.62 3.95 3.87
N LYS A 322 40.69 4.91 4.79
CA LYS A 322 39.54 5.74 5.18
C LYS A 322 39.37 6.91 4.19
N PRO A 323 38.24 7.04 3.47
CA PRO A 323 38.02 8.15 2.55
C PRO A 323 37.68 9.46 3.28
N ARG A 324 38.14 10.58 2.76
CA ARG A 324 37.71 11.94 3.13
C ARG A 324 36.66 12.43 2.15
N ILE A 325 35.55 12.96 2.66
CA ILE A 325 34.49 13.50 1.83
C ILE A 325 34.73 15.01 1.65
N CYS A 326 34.94 15.43 0.41
CA CYS A 326 35.19 16.81 0.02
C CYS A 326 34.09 17.31 -0.92
N VAL A 327 33.37 18.33 -0.50
CA VAL A 327 32.24 18.93 -1.24
C VAL A 327 32.61 20.36 -1.62
N ALA A 328 32.50 20.69 -2.90
CA ALA A 328 32.70 22.05 -3.39
C ALA A 328 31.39 22.62 -3.90
N VAL A 329 30.97 23.74 -3.32
CA VAL A 329 29.75 24.43 -3.71
C VAL A 329 30.12 25.61 -4.60
N LEU A 330 29.57 25.61 -5.81
CA LEU A 330 29.65 26.73 -6.73
C LEU A 330 28.26 27.28 -7.00
N VAL A 331 28.11 28.60 -6.91
CA VAL A 331 26.91 29.30 -7.38
C VAL A 331 27.24 29.86 -8.75
N ALA A 332 26.59 29.34 -9.80
CA ALA A 332 26.78 29.85 -11.14
C ALA A 332 26.18 31.26 -11.26
N PRO A 333 26.81 32.18 -12.00
CA PRO A 333 26.19 33.46 -12.32
C PRO A 333 24.90 33.24 -13.15
N ALA A 334 24.02 34.26 -13.14
CA ALA A 334 22.80 34.24 -13.93
C ALA A 334 23.07 33.90 -15.41
N ARG A 335 22.20 33.08 -16.01
CA ARG A 335 22.36 32.59 -17.39
C ARG A 335 22.24 33.77 -18.36
N GLN A 336 23.20 33.91 -19.27
CA GLN A 336 23.09 34.82 -20.41
C GLN A 336 22.24 34.18 -21.52
N PRO A 337 21.43 34.95 -22.29
CA PRO A 337 20.45 34.40 -23.24
C PRO A 337 21.07 33.50 -24.34
N ASP A 338 22.29 33.82 -24.74
CA ASP A 338 23.08 33.21 -25.81
C ASP A 338 23.92 31.99 -25.36
N GLN A 339 23.98 31.72 -24.05
CA GLN A 339 24.79 30.63 -23.50
C GLN A 339 24.06 29.28 -23.55
N ASP A 340 24.73 28.25 -24.10
CA ASP A 340 24.26 26.84 -24.03
C ASP A 340 24.14 26.40 -22.56
N PRO A 341 22.92 26.06 -22.09
CA PRO A 341 22.70 25.70 -20.70
C PRO A 341 23.48 24.45 -20.29
N ASP A 342 23.62 23.46 -21.18
CA ASP A 342 24.31 22.20 -20.84
C ASP A 342 25.82 22.42 -20.73
N GLN A 343 26.40 23.15 -21.68
CA GLN A 343 27.83 23.52 -21.62
C GLN A 343 28.15 24.35 -20.38
N ARG A 344 27.28 25.29 -20.00
CA ARG A 344 27.42 26.11 -18.78
C ARG A 344 27.43 25.25 -17.52
N ILE A 345 26.52 24.29 -17.42
CA ILE A 345 26.45 23.35 -16.28
C ILE A 345 27.74 22.51 -16.21
N ARG A 346 28.19 21.92 -17.33
CA ARG A 346 29.43 21.13 -17.38
C ARG A 346 30.65 21.95 -16.95
N GLN A 347 30.76 23.20 -17.40
CA GLN A 347 31.83 24.11 -16.99
C GLN A 347 31.76 24.47 -15.50
N GLY A 348 30.57 24.74 -14.96
CA GLY A 348 30.35 25.02 -13.54
C GLY A 348 30.74 23.85 -12.65
N LEU A 349 30.28 22.64 -12.97
CA LEU A 349 30.63 21.41 -12.25
C LEU A 349 32.14 21.14 -12.28
N TRP A 350 32.78 21.32 -13.44
CA TRP A 350 34.24 21.17 -13.53
C TRP A 350 34.98 22.23 -12.71
N ARG A 351 34.54 23.50 -12.71
CA ARG A 351 35.17 24.56 -11.89
C ARG A 351 35.12 24.20 -10.40
N ALA A 352 33.98 23.70 -9.93
CA ALA A 352 33.83 23.22 -8.56
C ALA A 352 34.75 22.02 -8.27
N ALA A 353 34.76 21.01 -9.14
CA ALA A 353 35.60 19.83 -8.99
C ALA A 353 37.10 20.16 -9.04
N ALA A 354 37.53 20.95 -10.02
CA ALA A 354 38.91 21.36 -10.22
C ALA A 354 39.45 22.18 -9.05
N HIS A 355 38.61 22.97 -8.36
CA HIS A 355 39.00 23.66 -7.15
C HIS A 355 39.49 22.69 -6.06
N LEU A 356 38.73 21.61 -5.81
CA LEU A 356 39.13 20.58 -4.85
C LEU A 356 40.29 19.73 -5.34
N LEU A 357 40.25 19.30 -6.61
CA LEU A 357 41.31 18.47 -7.20
C LEU A 357 42.67 19.19 -7.22
N LYS A 358 42.71 20.50 -7.49
CA LYS A 358 43.96 21.29 -7.41
C LYS A 358 44.48 21.40 -5.98
N ARG A 359 43.59 21.54 -5.00
CA ARG A 359 43.95 21.61 -3.57
C ARG A 359 44.51 20.29 -3.06
N ALA A 360 44.00 19.18 -3.58
CA ALA A 360 44.37 17.82 -3.20
C ALA A 360 45.54 17.23 -4.00
N ALA A 361 45.75 17.71 -5.22
CA ALA A 361 46.76 17.24 -6.18
C ALA A 361 46.84 15.69 -6.32
N PRO A 362 45.72 14.98 -6.54
CA PRO A 362 45.71 13.52 -6.69
C PRO A 362 46.47 13.11 -7.95
N GLN A 363 47.27 12.04 -7.88
CA GLN A 363 47.98 11.49 -9.04
C GLN A 363 47.06 10.63 -9.89
N ARG A 364 46.10 9.96 -9.25
CA ARG A 364 45.15 9.04 -9.87
C ARG A 364 43.73 9.41 -9.47
N THR A 365 42.99 9.99 -10.41
CA THR A 365 41.57 10.35 -10.22
C THR A 365 40.69 9.45 -11.06
N ILE A 366 39.56 9.05 -10.50
CA ILE A 366 38.50 8.35 -11.22
C ILE A 366 37.25 9.22 -11.20
N SER A 367 36.56 9.39 -12.33
CA SER A 367 35.30 10.16 -12.39
C SER A 367 34.13 9.32 -12.87
N TYR A 368 33.01 9.48 -12.18
CA TYR A 368 31.76 8.75 -12.38
C TYR A 368 30.73 9.65 -13.04
N HIS A 369 30.21 9.19 -14.17
CA HIS A 369 29.20 9.90 -14.97
C HIS A 369 27.93 9.05 -15.15
N PRO A 370 26.77 9.67 -15.41
CA PRO A 370 25.50 8.94 -15.58
C PRO A 370 25.46 8.00 -16.79
N ALA A 371 26.14 8.41 -17.87
CA ALA A 371 26.14 7.71 -19.16
C ALA A 371 27.45 7.91 -19.94
N PRO A 372 27.83 6.97 -20.84
CA PRO A 372 29.12 7.03 -21.54
C PRO A 372 29.31 8.24 -22.45
N ASN A 373 28.23 8.71 -23.08
CA ASN A 373 28.23 9.91 -23.91
C ASN A 373 28.42 11.19 -23.09
N GLN A 374 27.85 11.26 -21.89
CA GLN A 374 28.03 12.40 -20.98
C GLN A 374 29.47 12.47 -20.45
N ALA A 375 30.08 11.32 -20.13
CA ALA A 375 31.49 11.26 -19.74
C ALA A 375 32.41 11.86 -20.82
N GLN A 376 32.14 11.53 -22.09
CA GLN A 376 32.88 12.10 -23.21
C GLN A 376 32.61 13.60 -23.38
N ALA A 377 31.33 14.01 -23.39
CA ALA A 377 30.94 15.42 -23.56
C ALA A 377 31.43 16.35 -22.43
N PHE A 378 31.59 15.83 -21.21
CA PHE A 378 32.10 16.58 -20.06
C PHE A 378 33.55 17.05 -20.26
N PHE A 379 34.35 16.26 -20.96
CA PHE A 379 35.74 16.55 -21.28
C PHE A 379 35.96 16.95 -22.75
N SER A 380 34.91 17.36 -23.45
CA SER A 380 35.03 17.97 -24.78
C SER A 380 35.11 19.49 -24.71
N ASP A 381 35.70 20.13 -25.72
CA ASP A 381 35.66 21.58 -25.93
C ASP A 381 34.28 22.07 -26.44
N ALA A 382 34.18 23.36 -26.77
CA ALA A 382 32.94 23.97 -27.26
C ALA A 382 32.49 23.41 -28.62
N ASP A 383 33.44 22.92 -29.43
CA ASP A 383 33.19 22.33 -30.75
C ASP A 383 32.94 20.81 -30.64
N GLY A 384 32.97 20.25 -29.43
CA GLY A 384 32.75 18.83 -29.16
C GLY A 384 34.01 17.96 -29.27
N ASN A 385 35.18 18.53 -29.52
CA ASN A 385 36.42 17.77 -29.63
C ASN A 385 36.89 17.31 -28.25
N PRO A 386 37.28 16.02 -28.08
CA PRO A 386 37.74 15.50 -26.80
C PRO A 386 39.07 16.12 -26.39
N GLN A 387 39.15 16.62 -25.16
CA GLN A 387 40.36 17.19 -24.58
C GLN A 387 41.20 16.07 -23.95
N SER A 388 42.44 15.91 -24.41
CA SER A 388 43.40 14.96 -23.84
C SER A 388 44.06 15.46 -22.55
N GLN A 389 44.02 16.77 -22.30
CA GLN A 389 44.51 17.41 -21.08
C GLN A 389 43.57 18.53 -20.62
N ARG A 390 43.38 18.65 -19.32
CA ARG A 390 42.57 19.74 -18.72
C ARG A 390 43.08 20.07 -17.32
N ASP A 391 43.41 21.35 -17.08
CA ASP A 391 43.90 21.85 -15.79
C ASP A 391 45.07 21.03 -15.19
N GLY A 392 45.96 20.52 -16.05
CA GLY A 392 47.12 19.72 -15.66
C GLY A 392 46.86 18.21 -15.53
N PHE A 393 45.61 17.75 -15.64
CA PHE A 393 45.29 16.32 -15.66
C PHE A 393 45.30 15.77 -17.09
N ALA A 394 45.95 14.62 -17.29
CA ALA A 394 45.74 13.81 -18.49
C ALA A 394 44.35 13.14 -18.41
N ILE A 395 43.49 13.40 -19.39
CA ILE A 395 42.10 12.92 -19.40
C ILE A 395 42.00 11.68 -20.29
N HIS A 396 41.49 10.60 -19.72
CA HIS A 396 41.23 9.35 -20.42
C HIS A 396 39.76 8.96 -20.24
N VAL A 397 39.05 8.68 -21.33
CA VAL A 397 37.64 8.24 -21.29
C VAL A 397 37.58 6.76 -21.62
N VAL A 398 36.81 5.99 -20.87
CA VAL A 398 36.65 4.55 -21.09
C VAL A 398 35.16 4.15 -21.16
N GLN A 399 34.83 3.22 -22.07
CA GLN A 399 33.45 2.71 -22.27
C GLN A 399 33.41 1.17 -22.30
N GLY A 400 32.38 0.57 -21.70
CA GLY A 400 32.21 -0.90 -21.64
C GLY A 400 32.12 -1.59 -22.99
N ARG A 401 31.36 -1.00 -23.90
CA ARG A 401 31.21 -1.49 -25.29
C ARG A 401 32.49 -1.42 -26.14
N TRP A 402 33.53 -0.70 -25.70
CA TRP A 402 34.76 -0.64 -26.47
C TRP A 402 35.44 -2.01 -26.46
N PRO A 403 36.14 -2.42 -27.53
CA PRO A 403 36.92 -3.65 -27.53
C PRO A 403 38.01 -3.64 -26.45
N ALA A 404 38.41 -4.82 -25.92
CA ALA A 404 39.34 -4.87 -24.79
C ALA A 404 40.68 -4.19 -25.09
N ALA A 405 41.19 -4.29 -26.32
CA ALA A 405 42.42 -3.62 -26.71
C ALA A 405 42.36 -2.09 -26.59
N LYS A 406 41.23 -1.47 -26.90
CA LYS A 406 41.04 -0.01 -26.76
C LYS A 406 40.88 0.39 -25.29
N ARG A 407 40.24 -0.47 -24.47
CA ARG A 407 40.14 -0.26 -23.02
C ARG A 407 41.51 -0.40 -22.37
N GLU A 408 42.30 -1.39 -22.77
CA GLU A 408 43.67 -1.65 -22.34
C GLU A 408 44.62 -0.50 -22.70
N GLU A 409 44.53 0.03 -23.93
CA GLU A 409 45.26 1.23 -24.34
C GLU A 409 44.94 2.43 -23.42
N SER A 410 43.65 2.61 -23.06
CA SER A 410 43.21 3.69 -22.17
C SER A 410 43.78 3.51 -20.75
N TRP A 411 43.77 2.29 -20.22
CA TRP A 411 44.36 1.96 -18.92
C TRP A 411 45.89 2.12 -18.93
N GLN A 412 46.59 1.62 -19.95
CA GLN A 412 48.04 1.78 -20.09
C GLN A 412 48.44 3.26 -20.17
N ALA A 413 47.70 4.06 -20.94
CA ALA A 413 47.92 5.51 -21.00
C ALA A 413 47.71 6.15 -19.62
N PHE A 414 46.62 5.80 -18.92
CA PHE A 414 46.35 6.26 -17.56
C PHE A 414 47.45 5.86 -16.56
N HIS A 415 48.03 4.65 -16.68
CA HIS A 415 49.15 4.21 -15.84
C HIS A 415 50.44 4.99 -16.13
N ARG A 416 50.66 5.43 -17.37
CA ARG A 416 51.89 6.11 -17.79
C ARG A 416 51.95 7.59 -17.41
N PHE A 417 50.82 8.30 -17.46
CA PHE A 417 50.78 9.74 -17.19
C PHE A 417 50.28 10.00 -15.77
N ALA A 418 50.84 10.95 -15.03
CA ALA A 418 50.33 11.42 -13.74
C ALA A 418 50.62 12.92 -13.59
N PRO A 419 49.70 13.75 -13.08
CA PRO A 419 48.36 13.41 -12.61
C PRO A 419 47.41 13.07 -13.78
N ALA A 420 46.59 12.03 -13.61
CA ALA A 420 45.66 11.57 -14.65
C ALA A 420 44.27 11.30 -14.08
N LEU A 421 43.26 11.44 -14.94
CA LEU A 421 41.86 11.23 -14.63
C LEU A 421 41.23 10.24 -15.61
N MET A 422 40.68 9.16 -15.07
CA MET A 422 39.90 8.17 -15.83
C MET A 422 38.41 8.49 -15.72
N ALA A 423 37.75 8.80 -16.83
CA ALA A 423 36.33 9.10 -16.91
C ALA A 423 35.55 7.91 -17.47
N GLY A 424 34.53 7.48 -16.73
CA GLY A 424 33.67 6.38 -17.13
C GLY A 424 32.23 6.58 -16.68
N ALA A 425 31.32 5.93 -17.38
CA ALA A 425 29.94 5.83 -16.94
C ALA A 425 29.80 4.73 -15.88
N ARG A 426 29.07 5.01 -14.79
CA ARG A 426 28.60 3.99 -13.81
C ARG A 426 29.69 2.98 -13.40
N ALA A 427 30.64 3.46 -12.63
CA ALA A 427 31.87 2.79 -12.21
C ALA A 427 32.74 2.28 -13.36
N PRO A 428 34.01 2.71 -13.46
CA PRO A 428 34.87 2.24 -14.53
C PRO A 428 34.92 0.72 -14.57
N LEU A 429 34.31 0.19 -15.63
CA LEU A 429 34.30 -1.19 -16.08
C LEU A 429 34.26 -2.20 -14.93
N LYS A 430 33.06 -2.42 -14.37
CA LYS A 430 32.81 -3.48 -13.37
C LYS A 430 33.49 -4.80 -13.78
N GLY A 431 34.54 -5.18 -13.05
CA GLY A 431 35.29 -6.41 -13.27
C GLY A 431 36.66 -6.24 -13.92
N GLU A 432 37.09 -5.04 -14.31
CA GLU A 432 38.48 -4.81 -14.72
C GLU A 432 39.36 -4.41 -13.51
N PRO A 433 40.62 -4.87 -13.47
CA PRO A 433 41.54 -4.55 -12.38
C PRO A 433 41.80 -3.04 -12.37
N THR A 434 41.20 -2.36 -11.39
CA THR A 434 41.37 -0.93 -11.19
C THR A 434 42.50 -0.70 -10.19
N PRO A 435 43.52 0.11 -10.51
CA PRO A 435 44.56 0.42 -9.54
C PRO A 435 43.98 1.19 -8.36
N PRO A 436 44.64 1.17 -7.20
CA PRO A 436 44.26 2.01 -6.07
C PRO A 436 44.21 3.48 -6.50
N MET A 437 43.11 4.17 -6.21
CA MET A 437 42.87 5.56 -6.61
C MET A 437 43.18 6.54 -5.47
N ASP A 438 43.52 7.78 -5.81
CA ASP A 438 43.73 8.87 -4.82
C ASP A 438 42.47 9.71 -4.64
N ALA A 439 41.72 9.90 -5.72
CA ALA A 439 40.49 10.67 -5.71
C ALA A 439 39.39 10.04 -6.57
N ALA A 440 38.15 10.17 -6.11
CA ALA A 440 36.93 9.79 -6.82
C ALA A 440 36.04 11.02 -7.02
N LEU A 441 35.80 11.43 -8.26
CA LEU A 441 34.89 12.51 -8.63
C LEU A 441 33.50 11.95 -8.97
N ILE A 442 32.49 12.25 -8.17
CA ILE A 442 31.11 11.82 -8.40
C ILE A 442 30.33 13.01 -8.96
N LEU A 443 29.85 12.91 -10.19
CA LEU A 443 29.06 13.96 -10.84
C LEU A 443 27.54 13.75 -10.66
N PRO A 444 26.73 14.81 -10.80
CA PRO A 444 25.27 14.72 -10.69
C PRO A 444 24.62 13.74 -11.69
N ASP A 445 23.40 13.31 -11.39
CA ASP A 445 22.53 12.38 -12.14
C ASP A 445 22.98 10.90 -12.17
N CYS A 446 23.91 10.53 -11.28
CA CYS A 446 24.38 9.15 -11.10
C CYS A 446 23.42 8.28 -10.26
N ARG A 447 22.31 8.84 -9.79
CA ARG A 447 21.27 8.19 -8.97
C ARG A 447 20.79 6.85 -9.48
N GLY A 448 20.73 5.85 -8.60
CA GLY A 448 20.21 4.49 -8.88
C GLY A 448 20.99 3.71 -9.94
N LYS A 449 22.05 4.32 -10.47
CA LYS A 449 22.90 3.85 -11.55
C LYS A 449 24.30 3.49 -11.06
N LEU A 450 24.71 4.04 -9.91
CA LEU A 450 25.97 3.79 -9.24
C LEU A 450 25.74 3.17 -7.85
N ASP A 451 26.34 2.02 -7.60
CA ASP A 451 26.45 1.47 -6.24
C ASP A 451 27.63 2.16 -5.55
N MET A 452 27.34 3.11 -4.65
CA MET A 452 28.34 3.98 -4.04
C MET A 452 29.43 3.20 -3.30
N ARG A 453 29.09 2.10 -2.61
CA ARG A 453 30.09 1.31 -1.88
C ARG A 453 31.06 0.62 -2.83
N HIS A 454 30.57 0.11 -3.96
CA HIS A 454 31.44 -0.47 -4.99
C HIS A 454 32.28 0.60 -5.70
N ALA A 455 31.72 1.79 -5.93
CA ALA A 455 32.45 2.92 -6.50
C ALA A 455 33.60 3.40 -5.59
N LEU A 456 33.44 3.28 -4.28
CA LEU A 456 34.48 3.61 -3.31
C LEU A 456 35.53 2.50 -3.14
N GLY A 457 35.28 1.28 -3.64
CA GLY A 457 36.20 0.14 -3.54
C GLY A 457 37.64 0.45 -3.97
N PRO A 458 37.89 0.94 -5.21
CA PRO A 458 39.24 1.28 -5.67
C PRO A 458 39.90 2.41 -4.87
N LEU A 459 39.10 3.33 -4.34
CA LEU A 459 39.57 4.43 -3.51
C LEU A 459 39.99 3.93 -2.11
N MET A 460 39.27 2.96 -1.57
CA MET A 460 39.53 2.36 -0.26
C MET A 460 40.53 1.19 -0.32
N ALA A 461 40.90 0.72 -1.51
CA ALA A 461 41.91 -0.33 -1.67
C ALA A 461 43.29 0.13 -1.12
N PRO A 462 44.11 -0.79 -0.58
CA PRO A 462 45.47 -0.47 -0.12
C PRO A 462 46.31 0.17 -1.22
N HIS A 463 47.11 1.18 -0.86
CA HIS A 463 47.97 1.90 -1.78
C HIS A 463 49.41 1.93 -1.23
N PRO A 464 50.46 1.68 -2.04
CA PRO A 464 51.85 1.64 -1.55
C PRO A 464 52.33 2.93 -0.86
N LEU A 465 51.96 4.08 -1.43
CA LEU A 465 52.25 5.41 -0.86
C LEU A 465 51.24 5.87 0.20
N ASP A 466 50.16 5.09 0.41
CA ASP A 466 49.07 5.37 1.34
C ASP A 466 48.55 6.84 1.39
N PRO A 467 48.24 7.47 0.24
CA PRO A 467 47.69 8.82 0.25
C PRO A 467 46.28 8.80 0.83
N SER A 468 45.91 9.89 1.51
CA SER A 468 44.55 10.11 2.03
C SER A 468 43.54 10.12 0.88
N PRO A 469 42.69 9.09 0.74
CA PRO A 469 41.75 8.99 -0.37
C PRO A 469 40.68 10.07 -0.27
N GLN A 470 40.31 10.68 -1.38
CA GLN A 470 39.31 11.76 -1.41
C GLN A 470 38.11 11.43 -2.28
N VAL A 471 36.92 11.71 -1.77
CA VAL A 471 35.68 11.71 -2.56
C VAL A 471 35.32 13.15 -2.83
N VAL A 472 35.28 13.53 -4.09
CA VAL A 472 35.02 14.88 -4.56
C VAL A 472 33.60 14.92 -5.13
N ILE A 473 32.73 15.72 -4.52
CA ILE A 473 31.38 15.98 -5.03
C ILE A 473 31.22 17.48 -5.30
N PRO A 474 31.09 17.90 -6.58
CA PRO A 474 30.74 19.27 -6.92
C PRO A 474 29.24 19.48 -6.77
N LEU A 475 28.85 20.51 -6.01
CA LEU A 475 27.50 21.03 -5.92
C LEU A 475 27.38 22.32 -6.74
N LEU A 476 26.40 22.39 -7.64
CA LEU A 476 26.19 23.55 -8.51
C LEU A 476 24.79 24.12 -8.37
N PHE A 477 24.68 25.34 -7.85
CA PHE A 477 23.45 26.15 -7.99
C PHE A 477 23.46 26.80 -9.37
N HIS A 478 22.62 26.33 -10.29
CA HIS A 478 22.60 26.81 -11.68
C HIS A 478 21.61 27.94 -11.94
N GLU A 479 20.65 28.16 -11.04
CA GLU A 479 19.60 29.18 -11.16
C GLU A 479 20.08 30.59 -10.72
N GLY A 480 21.29 30.69 -10.15
CA GLY A 480 21.84 31.95 -9.65
C GLY A 480 21.32 32.26 -8.25
N PHE A 481 20.92 33.51 -7.99
CA PHE A 481 20.45 33.99 -6.70
C PHE A 481 18.96 34.32 -6.74
N GLY A 482 18.25 34.00 -5.67
CA GLY A 482 16.88 34.40 -5.43
C GLY A 482 16.76 35.85 -4.94
N PRO A 483 15.54 36.36 -4.79
CA PRO A 483 15.28 37.71 -4.29
C PRO A 483 15.74 37.93 -2.83
N ASP A 484 15.95 36.85 -2.08
CA ASP A 484 16.49 36.82 -0.73
C ASP A 484 18.02 36.92 -0.67
N GLY A 485 18.71 36.99 -1.82
CA GLY A 485 20.16 37.03 -1.91
C GLY A 485 20.84 35.67 -1.65
N LEU A 486 20.06 34.60 -1.51
CA LEU A 486 20.57 33.23 -1.37
C LEU A 486 20.52 32.51 -2.73
N PRO A 487 21.31 31.43 -2.93
CA PRO A 487 21.28 30.69 -4.19
C PRO A 487 19.88 30.13 -4.48
N ALA A 488 19.35 30.32 -5.69
CA ALA A 488 18.02 29.84 -6.07
C ALA A 488 18.04 28.33 -6.39
N GLY A 489 16.90 27.67 -6.15
CA GLY A 489 16.70 26.25 -6.43
C GLY A 489 17.46 25.30 -5.50
N GLU A 490 17.49 24.03 -5.90
CA GLU A 490 18.33 22.97 -5.34
C GLU A 490 19.64 22.86 -6.13
N PRO A 491 20.78 22.61 -5.47
CA PRO A 491 22.04 22.45 -6.19
C PRO A 491 22.10 21.07 -6.87
N LEU A 492 22.56 21.04 -8.12
CA LEU A 492 22.89 19.78 -8.80
C LEU A 492 23.97 19.05 -7.99
N GLY A 493 23.81 17.74 -7.79
CA GLY A 493 24.72 16.91 -6.99
C GLY A 493 24.27 16.71 -5.54
N LEU A 494 23.24 17.42 -5.06
CA LEU A 494 22.74 17.29 -3.68
C LEU A 494 22.26 15.87 -3.39
N MET A 495 21.56 15.28 -4.35
CA MET A 495 21.03 13.93 -4.25
C MET A 495 22.17 12.90 -4.17
N GLU A 496 23.21 13.03 -5.00
CA GLU A 496 24.39 12.16 -4.96
C GLU A 496 25.15 12.28 -3.63
N LEU A 497 25.24 13.50 -3.08
CA LEU A 497 25.79 13.71 -1.74
C LEU A 497 24.95 12.99 -0.68
N ALA A 498 23.63 13.10 -0.72
CA ALA A 498 22.74 12.40 0.20
C ALA A 498 22.84 10.87 0.05
N GLU A 499 22.83 10.32 -1.17
CA GLU A 499 22.99 8.87 -1.41
C GLU A 499 24.34 8.35 -0.91
N MET A 500 25.41 9.12 -1.11
CA MET A 500 26.74 8.80 -0.58
C MET A 500 26.74 8.82 0.94
N ILE A 501 26.20 9.86 1.58
CA ILE A 501 26.11 9.94 3.05
C ILE A 501 25.32 8.74 3.58
N GLN A 502 24.16 8.43 3.01
CA GLN A 502 23.34 7.27 3.38
C GLN A 502 24.11 5.96 3.21
N SER A 503 24.85 5.79 2.11
CA SER A 503 25.66 4.61 1.85
C SER A 503 26.80 4.45 2.86
N LEU A 504 27.33 5.58 3.37
CA LEU A 504 28.42 5.62 4.33
C LEU A 504 27.98 5.48 5.78
N ARG A 505 26.71 5.69 6.16
CA ARG A 505 26.23 5.56 7.55
C ARG A 505 26.62 4.22 8.19
N GLY A 506 26.47 3.12 7.46
CA GLY A 506 26.87 1.77 7.92
C GLY A 506 28.36 1.44 7.80
N LEU A 507 29.13 2.26 7.08
CA LEU A 507 30.57 2.09 6.93
C LEU A 507 31.35 2.98 7.90
N LEU A 508 30.91 4.20 8.15
CA LEU A 508 31.58 5.21 8.96
C LEU A 508 30.65 5.60 10.12
N PRO A 509 30.81 5.00 11.32
CA PRO A 509 29.93 5.25 12.47
C PRO A 509 29.83 6.73 12.88
N GLU A 510 30.88 7.51 12.63
CA GLU A 510 30.93 8.95 12.85
C GLU A 510 29.93 9.75 12.01
N VAL A 511 29.59 9.28 10.81
CA VAL A 511 28.56 9.91 9.94
C VAL A 511 27.18 9.68 10.55
N ASP A 512 26.86 8.44 10.92
CA ASP A 512 25.56 8.13 11.54
C ASP A 512 25.39 8.85 12.88
N ALA A 513 26.44 8.88 13.71
CA ALA A 513 26.45 9.62 14.96
C ALA A 513 26.19 11.12 14.76
N ALA A 514 26.82 11.75 13.76
CA ALA A 514 26.59 13.16 13.45
C ALA A 514 25.15 13.45 13.02
N LEU A 515 24.55 12.58 12.18
CA LEU A 515 23.15 12.73 11.74
C LEU A 515 22.16 12.57 12.91
N ARG A 516 22.34 11.54 13.74
CA ARG A 516 21.53 11.33 14.95
C ARG A 516 21.65 12.51 15.91
N GLU A 517 22.87 13.00 16.14
CA GLU A 517 23.11 14.18 17.00
C GLU A 517 22.35 15.41 16.51
N ILE A 518 22.34 15.69 15.20
CA ILE A 518 21.61 16.82 14.61
C ILE A 518 20.10 16.68 14.86
N ARG A 519 19.51 15.50 14.56
CA ARG A 519 18.08 15.26 14.73
C ARG A 519 17.63 15.26 16.19
N LEU A 520 18.40 14.65 17.08
CA LEU A 520 18.14 14.69 18.52
C LEU A 520 18.18 16.12 19.06
N ARG A 521 19.17 16.94 18.67
CA ARG A 521 19.26 18.35 19.08
C ARG A 521 18.09 19.18 18.57
N GLN A 522 17.64 18.90 17.35
CA GLN A 522 16.46 19.52 16.77
C GLN A 522 15.22 19.18 17.60
N GLY A 523 15.04 17.91 17.98
CA GLY A 523 13.90 17.50 18.79
C GLY A 523 13.93 18.00 20.23
N LEU A 524 15.12 18.06 20.85
CA LEU A 524 15.29 18.55 22.22
C LEU A 524 15.04 20.05 22.39
N ARG A 525 14.86 20.80 21.29
CA ARG A 525 14.59 22.25 21.29
C ARG A 525 13.28 22.54 20.53
N PRO A 526 12.10 22.23 21.11
CA PRO A 526 10.81 22.36 20.43
C PRO A 526 10.36 23.82 20.27
N ALA A 527 10.89 24.75 21.08
CA ALA A 527 10.38 26.12 21.16
C ALA A 527 10.85 26.97 19.97
N VAL A 528 9.88 27.60 19.28
CA VAL A 528 9.94 28.84 18.46
C VAL A 528 11.35 29.38 18.31
N SER A 529 12.15 28.72 17.50
CA SER A 529 13.52 29.07 17.26
C SER A 529 13.61 29.42 15.79
N ASP A 530 13.53 30.72 15.49
CA ASP A 530 14.06 31.28 14.24
C ASP A 530 15.56 30.95 14.05
N LYS A 531 16.22 30.35 15.06
CA LYS A 531 17.57 29.85 14.87
C LYS A 531 17.56 28.63 13.96
N PRO A 532 18.43 28.65 12.95
CA PRO A 532 18.47 27.60 11.96
C PRO A 532 19.07 26.30 12.49
N LEU A 533 18.79 25.22 11.76
CA LEU A 533 19.30 23.88 12.04
C LEU A 533 20.84 23.88 12.12
N ASP A 534 21.38 23.46 13.26
CA ASP A 534 22.82 23.36 13.49
C ASP A 534 23.38 22.06 12.87
N CYS A 535 23.83 22.16 11.62
CA CYS A 535 24.48 21.06 10.91
C CYS A 535 26.00 20.97 11.17
N ALA A 536 26.55 21.68 12.16
CA ALA A 536 27.99 21.64 12.45
C ALA A 536 28.55 20.21 12.72
N PRO A 537 27.83 19.28 13.40
CA PRO A 537 28.33 17.91 13.56
C PRO A 537 28.63 17.21 12.23
N LEU A 538 27.78 17.40 11.21
CA LEU A 538 27.99 16.82 9.87
C LEU A 538 29.23 17.42 9.20
N TRP A 539 29.44 18.73 9.34
CA TRP A 539 30.58 19.44 8.75
C TRP A 539 31.92 19.19 9.45
N ARG A 540 31.94 18.49 10.60
CA ARG A 540 33.18 17.96 11.20
C ARG A 540 33.68 16.71 10.48
N VAL A 541 32.77 15.97 9.84
CA VAL A 541 33.06 14.72 9.12
C VAL A 541 33.18 14.98 7.61
N ILE A 542 32.39 15.92 7.09
CA ILE A 542 32.36 16.30 5.67
C ILE A 542 33.01 17.67 5.48
N GLU A 543 34.02 17.70 4.62
CA GLU A 543 34.70 18.94 4.28
C GLU A 543 33.93 19.68 3.17
N LEU A 544 33.12 20.65 3.56
CA LEU A 544 32.40 21.53 2.64
C LEU A 544 33.19 22.84 2.43
N THR A 545 33.45 23.18 1.17
CA THR A 545 34.07 24.44 0.73
C THR A 545 33.12 25.19 -0.18
N VAL A 546 32.80 26.45 0.12
CA VAL A 546 32.01 27.31 -0.77
C VAL A 546 32.96 28.19 -1.57
N ILE A 547 32.80 28.23 -2.89
CA ILE A 547 33.73 28.94 -3.78
C ILE A 547 33.25 30.38 -3.97
N ALA A 548 34.12 31.33 -3.59
CA ALA A 548 33.98 32.76 -3.86
C ALA A 548 32.72 33.44 -3.29
N GLN A 549 32.17 32.95 -2.17
CA GLN A 549 30.98 33.47 -1.50
C GLN A 549 31.08 33.34 0.02
N GLU A 550 30.13 33.92 0.77
CA GLU A 550 30.02 33.72 2.22
C GLU A 550 29.60 32.29 2.59
N ASP A 551 30.43 31.63 3.38
CA ASP A 551 30.31 30.20 3.69
C ASP A 551 29.09 29.83 4.55
N ALA A 552 28.75 30.65 5.55
CA ALA A 552 27.79 30.27 6.60
C ALA A 552 26.34 30.04 6.11
N PRO A 553 25.69 30.97 5.38
CA PRO A 553 24.29 30.80 4.97
C PRO A 553 24.11 29.66 3.97
N ILE A 554 25.08 29.45 3.08
CA ILE A 554 25.05 28.38 2.07
C ILE A 554 25.22 27.00 2.74
N ARG A 555 26.16 26.86 3.69
CA ARG A 555 26.33 25.63 4.49
C ARG A 555 25.05 25.25 5.23
N GLN A 556 24.38 26.24 5.81
CA GLN A 556 23.14 26.04 6.54
C GLN A 556 21.99 25.59 5.62
N ARG A 557 21.86 26.22 4.44
CA ARG A 557 20.85 25.85 3.44
C ARG A 557 21.05 24.42 2.94
N ILE A 558 22.27 24.06 2.55
CA ILE A 558 22.61 22.70 2.11
C ILE A 558 22.38 21.71 3.25
N GLY A 559 22.77 22.06 4.48
CA GLY A 559 22.57 21.23 5.66
C GLY A 559 21.09 20.90 5.88
N LYS A 560 20.21 21.91 5.83
CA LYS A 560 18.76 21.71 5.93
C LYS A 560 18.24 20.78 4.83
N MET A 561 18.56 21.06 3.57
CA MET A 561 18.13 20.24 2.43
C MET A 561 18.62 18.79 2.53
N LEU A 562 19.86 18.56 2.97
CA LEU A 562 20.40 17.21 3.18
C LEU A 562 19.66 16.46 4.29
N MET A 563 19.38 17.14 5.41
CA MET A 563 18.65 16.50 6.50
C MET A 563 17.24 16.09 6.02
N ASP A 564 16.54 16.96 5.31
CA ASP A 564 15.21 16.67 4.74
C ASP A 564 15.23 15.45 3.80
N LEU A 565 16.33 15.23 3.05
CA LEU A 565 16.51 14.04 2.20
C LEU A 565 16.94 12.77 2.96
N LEU A 566 17.74 12.91 4.01
CA LEU A 566 18.30 11.76 4.76
C LEU A 566 17.34 11.19 5.80
N GLY A 567 16.21 11.86 6.06
CA GLY A 567 15.24 11.47 7.08
C GLY A 567 15.77 11.65 8.50
N GLY A 568 15.55 10.64 9.37
CA GLY A 568 15.88 10.71 10.80
C GLY A 568 14.77 11.36 11.63
N GLU A 569 13.53 11.25 11.16
CA GLU A 569 12.36 11.81 11.80
C GLU A 569 12.06 11.10 13.14
N TRP A 570 12.38 9.81 13.23
CA TRP A 570 12.30 9.07 14.48
C TRP A 570 13.20 9.67 15.58
N ASP A 571 14.46 10.00 15.27
CA ASP A 571 15.38 10.60 16.24
C ASP A 571 14.92 12.01 16.67
N ARG A 572 14.33 12.78 15.75
CA ARG A 572 13.73 14.09 16.04
C ARG A 572 12.55 13.95 17.00
N LEU A 573 11.61 13.06 16.70
CA LEU A 573 10.41 12.83 17.51
C LEU A 573 10.74 12.18 18.86
N PHE A 574 11.77 11.32 18.92
CA PHE A 574 12.33 10.80 20.16
C PHE A 574 12.91 11.92 21.04
N GLY A 575 13.69 12.85 20.44
CA GLY A 575 14.17 14.04 21.14
C GLY A 575 13.04 14.94 21.64
N LEU A 576 11.98 15.12 20.84
CA LEU A 576 10.77 15.85 21.23
C LEU A 576 10.03 15.19 22.39
N LEU A 577 9.88 13.86 22.36
CA LEU A 577 9.25 13.11 23.45
C LEU A 577 10.04 13.27 24.77
N ALA A 578 11.38 13.19 24.70
CA ALA A 578 12.22 13.40 25.87
C ALA A 578 12.10 14.84 26.41
N ALA A 579 12.01 15.84 25.54
CA ALA A 579 11.78 17.23 25.93
C ALA A 579 10.37 17.44 26.52
N TYR A 580 9.34 16.85 25.90
CA TYR A 580 7.96 16.89 26.35
C TYR A 580 7.84 16.31 27.75
N ARG A 581 8.34 15.08 27.97
CA ARG A 581 8.29 14.43 29.28
C ARG A 581 8.99 15.26 30.35
N LYS A 582 10.13 15.87 30.03
CA LYS A 582 10.84 16.73 30.99
C LYS A 582 10.00 17.93 31.42
N HIS A 583 9.11 18.43 30.56
CA HIS A 583 8.26 19.59 30.83
C HIS A 583 6.91 19.20 31.47
N SER A 584 6.23 18.19 30.94
CA SER A 584 4.87 17.79 31.33
C SER A 584 4.82 16.69 32.39
N GLY A 585 5.89 15.89 32.53
CA GLY A 585 5.89 14.65 33.30
C GLY A 585 5.10 13.50 32.64
N SER A 586 4.39 13.76 31.54
CA SER A 586 3.54 12.80 30.83
C SER A 586 4.23 12.20 29.61
N TRP A 587 3.79 11.00 29.21
CA TRP A 587 4.17 10.33 27.97
C TRP A 587 3.17 10.54 26.83
N ASP A 588 2.01 11.11 27.13
CA ASP A 588 0.88 11.28 26.22
C ASP A 588 0.68 12.76 25.90
N PRO A 589 1.36 13.28 24.85
CA PRO A 589 1.13 14.63 24.40
C PRO A 589 -0.27 14.76 23.77
N PRO A 590 -0.96 15.90 23.96
CA PRO A 590 -2.24 16.14 23.31
C PRO A 590 -2.06 16.32 21.80
N ASP A 591 -3.10 16.01 21.03
CA ASP A 591 -3.04 16.01 19.55
C ASP A 591 -2.82 17.43 18.97
N ASP A 592 -3.07 18.48 19.75
CA ASP A 592 -2.91 19.91 19.41
C ASP A 592 -1.64 20.56 20.02
N TRP A 593 -0.65 19.76 20.47
CA TRP A 593 0.58 20.29 21.04
C TRP A 593 1.40 21.08 20.00
N GLU A 594 1.31 22.42 20.06
CA GLU A 594 1.84 23.36 19.05
C GLU A 594 3.31 23.17 18.61
N PRO A 595 4.27 22.75 19.46
CA PRO A 595 5.64 22.53 19.00
C PRO A 595 5.80 21.38 17.98
N ALA A 596 4.92 20.38 18.03
CA ALA A 596 4.92 19.22 17.12
C ALA A 596 3.59 18.44 17.26
N PRO A 597 2.52 18.80 16.53
CA PRO A 597 1.23 18.10 16.58
C PRO A 597 1.35 16.62 16.14
N GLU A 598 2.35 16.30 15.33
CA GLU A 598 2.66 14.94 14.90
C GLU A 598 3.18 14.01 16.02
N LEU A 599 3.60 14.55 17.18
CA LEU A 599 4.19 13.75 18.26
C LEU A 599 3.18 12.78 18.88
N ALA A 600 1.94 13.20 19.11
CA ALA A 600 0.89 12.35 19.68
C ALA A 600 0.58 11.15 18.78
N ALA A 601 0.47 11.39 17.47
CA ALA A 601 0.31 10.32 16.48
C ALA A 601 1.52 9.39 16.44
N TRP A 602 2.74 9.91 16.59
CA TRP A 602 3.96 9.10 16.61
C TRP A 602 4.07 8.21 17.85
N VAL A 603 3.72 8.70 19.04
CA VAL A 603 3.67 7.92 20.29
C VAL A 603 2.70 6.74 20.15
N LYS A 604 1.49 7.00 19.63
CA LYS A 604 0.48 5.96 19.33
C LYS A 604 1.04 4.91 18.35
N LYS A 605 1.79 5.33 17.32
CA LYS A 605 2.45 4.43 16.37
C LYS A 605 3.55 3.58 17.02
N GLN A 606 4.34 4.13 17.96
CA GLN A 606 5.40 3.37 18.63
C GLN A 606 4.83 2.23 19.47
N ARG A 607 3.77 2.48 20.28
CA ARG A 607 3.10 1.44 21.06
C ARG A 607 2.53 0.34 20.18
N LYS A 608 1.82 0.72 19.11
CA LYS A 608 1.31 -0.25 18.12
C LYS A 608 2.43 -1.05 17.44
N ALA A 609 3.59 -0.44 17.15
CA ALA A 609 4.73 -1.14 16.57
C ALA A 609 5.37 -2.14 17.57
N HIS A 610 5.40 -1.79 18.86
CA HIS A 610 5.82 -2.68 19.94
C HIS A 610 4.87 -3.87 20.09
N ASP A 611 3.56 -3.63 20.15
CA ASP A 611 2.55 -4.69 20.32
C ASP A 611 2.54 -5.68 19.15
N ASN A 612 2.81 -5.19 17.94
CA ASN A 612 2.94 -6.03 16.74
C ASN A 612 4.31 -6.69 16.60
N GLY A 613 5.27 -6.43 17.50
CA GLY A 613 6.62 -6.99 17.43
C GLY A 613 7.46 -6.50 16.24
N VAL A 614 7.10 -5.37 15.63
CA VAL A 614 7.78 -4.81 14.44
C VAL A 614 8.73 -3.65 14.76
N LEU A 615 8.81 -3.25 16.03
CA LEU A 615 9.72 -2.17 16.45
C LEU A 615 11.18 -2.67 16.49
N PRO A 616 12.13 -1.99 15.81
CA PRO A 616 13.54 -2.39 15.83
C PRO A 616 14.14 -2.46 17.26
N PRO A 617 14.99 -3.45 17.58
CA PRO A 617 15.55 -3.64 18.93
C PRO A 617 16.34 -2.44 19.47
N GLU A 618 16.98 -1.66 18.61
CA GLU A 618 17.68 -0.43 19.03
C GLU A 618 16.71 0.64 19.53
N ARG A 619 15.55 0.78 18.88
CA ARG A 619 14.51 1.77 19.23
C ARG A 619 13.77 1.39 20.49
N LEU A 620 13.47 0.09 20.64
CA LEU A 620 12.93 -0.47 21.87
C LEU A 620 13.83 -0.14 23.05
N ARG A 621 15.12 -0.50 22.97
CA ARG A 621 16.11 -0.19 24.00
C ARG A 621 16.23 1.30 24.30
N ALA A 622 16.13 2.17 23.29
CA ALA A 622 16.19 3.61 23.48
C ALA A 622 14.97 4.17 24.24
N LEU A 623 13.76 3.71 23.91
CA LEU A 623 12.53 4.08 24.61
C LEU A 623 12.48 3.48 26.03
N ASP A 624 12.92 2.23 26.20
CA ASP A 624 13.06 1.57 27.51
C ASP A 624 14.07 2.30 28.40
N ALA A 625 15.20 2.75 27.84
CA ALA A 625 16.19 3.53 28.57
C ALA A 625 15.65 4.90 29.02
N LEU A 626 14.70 5.46 28.27
CA LEU A 626 13.93 6.61 28.75
C LEU A 626 12.87 6.19 29.78
N GLY A 627 12.48 4.92 29.90
CA GLY A 627 11.40 4.47 30.78
C GLY A 627 10.00 4.73 30.21
N PHE A 628 9.89 4.73 28.88
CA PHE A 628 8.65 4.97 28.13
C PHE A 628 7.52 4.05 28.60
N ASP A 629 6.32 4.62 28.79
CA ASP A 629 5.14 3.84 29.18
C ASP A 629 4.50 3.17 27.96
N TRP A 630 4.72 1.85 27.87
CA TRP A 630 4.20 0.99 26.81
C TRP A 630 2.70 0.67 26.99
N ASP A 631 2.21 0.65 28.23
CA ASP A 631 0.82 0.35 28.54
C ASP A 631 0.18 1.43 29.43
N PRO A 632 -0.20 2.58 28.83
CA PRO A 632 -0.86 3.64 29.57
C PRO A 632 -2.20 3.22 30.14
N ALA A 633 -2.87 2.23 29.53
CA ALA A 633 -4.15 1.76 30.02
C ALA A 633 -3.96 1.05 31.37
N GLU A 634 -2.92 0.22 31.50
CA GLU A 634 -2.54 -0.42 32.77
C GLU A 634 -2.10 0.63 33.80
N THR A 635 -1.23 1.57 33.43
CA THR A 635 -0.79 2.66 34.33
C THR A 635 -1.98 3.50 34.83
N GLN A 636 -2.90 3.85 33.94
CA GLN A 636 -4.11 4.59 34.28
C GLN A 636 -5.10 3.75 35.10
N TRP A 637 -5.18 2.43 34.88
CA TRP A 637 -5.98 1.52 35.68
C TRP A 637 -5.53 1.54 37.15
N TRP A 638 -4.22 1.42 37.40
CA TRP A 638 -3.67 1.49 38.75
C TRP A 638 -3.86 2.87 39.41
N ALA A 639 -3.82 3.95 38.62
CA ALA A 639 -4.13 5.29 39.11
C ALA A 639 -5.60 5.42 39.56
N HIS A 640 -6.56 4.92 38.77
CA HIS A 640 -7.97 4.90 39.15
C HIS A 640 -8.24 3.95 40.34
N TYR A 641 -7.56 2.81 40.41
CA TYR A 641 -7.63 1.90 41.54
C TYR A 641 -7.17 2.57 42.86
N ALA A 642 -6.05 3.28 42.85
CA ALA A 642 -5.57 4.02 44.02
C ALA A 642 -6.58 5.09 44.47
N GLN A 643 -7.25 5.75 43.53
CA GLN A 643 -8.31 6.70 43.84
C GLN A 643 -9.57 6.04 44.40
N LEU A 644 -9.98 4.89 43.86
CA LEU A 644 -11.08 4.09 44.43
C LEU A 644 -10.75 3.62 45.86
N GLN A 645 -9.51 3.20 46.11
CA GLN A 645 -9.04 2.82 47.44
C GLN A 645 -9.14 4.00 48.42
N ALA A 646 -8.72 5.19 48.01
CA ALA A 646 -8.88 6.41 48.80
C ALA A 646 -10.36 6.75 49.07
N PHE A 647 -11.22 6.67 48.04
CA PHE A 647 -12.66 6.90 48.16
C PHE A 647 -13.30 5.91 49.15
N LYS A 648 -13.00 4.62 49.02
CA LYS A 648 -13.57 3.59 49.90
C LYS A 648 -13.09 3.75 51.35
N THR A 649 -11.85 4.16 51.55
CA THR A 649 -11.33 4.49 52.88
C THR A 649 -12.07 5.68 53.50
N GLN A 650 -12.47 6.66 52.69
CA GLN A 650 -13.16 7.86 53.15
C GLN A 650 -14.66 7.63 53.44
N PHE A 651 -15.37 6.89 52.58
CA PHE A 651 -16.84 6.77 52.64
C PHE A 651 -17.33 5.39 53.13
N GLY A 652 -16.44 4.40 53.22
CA GLY A 652 -16.78 3.05 53.67
C GLY A 652 -17.55 2.19 52.65
N HIS A 653 -17.86 2.74 51.47
CA HIS A 653 -18.52 2.04 50.37
C HIS A 653 -17.86 2.37 49.03
N ASP A 654 -18.13 1.56 48.02
CA ASP A 654 -17.65 1.72 46.63
C ASP A 654 -18.73 2.26 45.67
N GLU A 655 -19.87 2.73 46.20
CA GLU A 655 -20.88 3.47 45.45
C GLU A 655 -20.44 4.93 45.19
N THR A 656 -19.79 5.16 44.05
CA THR A 656 -19.39 6.50 43.62
C THR A 656 -20.60 7.28 43.08
N PRO A 657 -20.82 8.55 43.50
CA PRO A 657 -21.88 9.41 42.95
C PRO A 657 -21.73 9.62 41.43
N ASP A 658 -22.84 9.86 40.73
CA ASP A 658 -22.80 10.11 39.27
C ASP A 658 -21.98 11.35 38.89
N GLU A 659 -21.93 12.36 39.75
CA GLU A 659 -21.07 13.54 39.61
C GLU A 659 -20.10 13.61 40.80
N TRP A 660 -18.82 13.25 40.56
CA TRP A 660 -17.76 13.33 41.56
C TRP A 660 -16.79 14.48 41.23
N PRO A 661 -16.84 15.64 41.92
CA PRO A 661 -16.11 16.85 41.51
C PRO A 661 -14.58 16.69 41.49
N GLN A 662 -14.04 15.77 42.30
CA GLN A 662 -12.58 15.56 42.40
C GLN A 662 -12.05 14.66 41.26
N ASN A 663 -12.89 13.79 40.70
CA ASN A 663 -12.59 13.04 39.48
C ASN A 663 -13.90 12.60 38.79
N PRO A 664 -14.31 13.25 37.70
CA PRO A 664 -15.55 12.93 36.99
C PRO A 664 -15.52 11.57 36.27
N ASP A 665 -14.34 10.99 36.02
CA ASP A 665 -14.20 9.73 35.28
C ASP A 665 -14.28 8.49 36.18
N LEU A 666 -14.03 8.64 37.48
CA LEU A 666 -14.03 7.54 38.45
C LEU A 666 -15.37 6.76 38.49
N PRO A 667 -16.57 7.40 38.50
CA PRO A 667 -17.84 6.68 38.53
C PRO A 667 -18.13 5.87 37.27
N ALA A 668 -17.73 6.38 36.10
CA ALA A 668 -17.84 5.64 34.84
C ALA A 668 -16.90 4.43 34.84
N TRP A 669 -15.66 4.61 35.29
CA TRP A 669 -14.66 3.54 35.39
C TRP A 669 -15.09 2.43 36.36
N VAL A 670 -15.56 2.76 37.57
CA VAL A 670 -16.04 1.77 38.56
C VAL A 670 -17.19 0.92 38.01
N ARG A 671 -18.15 1.53 37.29
CA ARG A 671 -19.24 0.81 36.61
C ARG A 671 -18.72 -0.15 35.55
N ALA A 672 -17.72 0.27 34.77
CA ALA A 672 -17.07 -0.59 33.78
C ALA A 672 -16.38 -1.79 34.44
N GLN A 673 -15.67 -1.59 35.56
CA GLN A 673 -15.01 -2.68 36.29
C GLN A 673 -16.03 -3.71 36.82
N ARG A 674 -17.15 -3.28 37.43
CA ARG A 674 -18.21 -4.21 37.89
C ARG A 674 -18.75 -5.07 36.75
N ARG A 675 -19.05 -4.44 35.61
CA ARG A 675 -19.56 -5.14 34.42
C ARG A 675 -18.55 -6.13 33.85
N ALA A 676 -17.27 -5.75 33.82
CA ALA A 676 -16.21 -6.61 33.32
C ALA A 676 -15.96 -7.81 34.25
N GLY A 677 -16.02 -7.63 35.57
CA GLY A 677 -15.87 -8.70 36.55
C GLY A 677 -17.02 -9.71 36.54
N MET A 678 -18.28 -9.24 36.40
CA MET A 678 -19.43 -10.14 36.22
C MET A 678 -19.37 -10.99 34.95
N LEU A 679 -18.62 -10.55 33.94
CA LEU A 679 -18.46 -11.24 32.65
C LEU A 679 -17.17 -12.06 32.57
N ASP A 680 -16.40 -12.17 33.66
CA ASP A 680 -15.06 -12.80 33.68
C ASP A 680 -14.11 -12.23 32.62
N LYS A 681 -14.23 -10.92 32.35
CA LYS A 681 -13.41 -10.19 31.38
C LYS A 681 -12.30 -9.37 32.01
N LEU A 682 -12.16 -9.42 33.33
CA LEU A 682 -11.09 -8.75 34.08
C LEU A 682 -9.84 -9.62 34.14
N PRO A 683 -8.65 -9.06 33.95
CA PRO A 683 -7.39 -9.72 34.29
C PRO A 683 -7.37 -10.17 35.75
N GLU A 684 -6.76 -11.32 36.02
CA GLU A 684 -6.69 -11.93 37.37
C GLU A 684 -6.06 -10.98 38.40
N THR A 685 -5.01 -10.24 38.01
CA THR A 685 -4.33 -9.24 38.85
C THR A 685 -5.26 -8.10 39.25
N HIS A 686 -6.06 -7.59 38.32
CA HIS A 686 -7.03 -6.53 38.56
C HIS A 686 -8.17 -7.00 39.46
N ARG A 687 -8.65 -8.23 39.25
CA ARG A 687 -9.68 -8.84 40.09
C ARG A 687 -9.20 -9.01 41.53
N GLN A 688 -8.01 -9.57 41.73
CA GLN A 688 -7.41 -9.72 43.07
C GLN A 688 -7.22 -8.38 43.78
N ALA A 689 -6.80 -7.33 43.07
CA ALA A 689 -6.64 -6.00 43.64
C ALA A 689 -7.99 -5.39 44.08
N LEU A 690 -9.05 -5.56 43.29
CA LEU A 690 -10.41 -5.11 43.65
C LEU A 690 -11.01 -5.95 44.79
N ASP A 691 -10.80 -7.26 44.80
CA ASP A 691 -11.22 -8.13 45.90
C ASP A 691 -10.51 -7.76 47.22
N ALA A 692 -9.25 -7.34 47.17
CA ALA A 692 -8.49 -6.90 48.35
C ALA A 692 -9.03 -5.65 49.04
N ILE A 693 -9.89 -4.86 48.36
CA ILE A 693 -10.60 -3.73 48.95
C ILE A 693 -12.07 -4.05 49.22
N ASP A 694 -12.45 -5.33 49.32
CA ASP A 694 -13.83 -5.80 49.53
C ASP A 694 -14.83 -5.23 48.51
N PHE A 695 -14.41 -5.09 47.25
CA PHE A 695 -15.23 -4.45 46.20
C PHE A 695 -16.55 -5.20 45.96
N VAL A 696 -17.67 -4.47 45.92
CA VAL A 696 -19.00 -5.09 45.77
C VAL A 696 -19.28 -5.30 44.29
N TRP A 697 -19.21 -6.56 43.87
CA TRP A 697 -19.48 -6.96 42.49
C TRP A 697 -20.96 -6.88 42.15
N ASP A 698 -21.84 -7.50 42.94
CA ASP A 698 -23.29 -7.51 42.72
C ASP A 698 -24.05 -6.63 43.73
N LEU A 699 -24.23 -5.37 43.35
CA LEU A 699 -25.03 -4.41 44.10
C LEU A 699 -26.49 -4.86 44.30
N LYS A 700 -27.07 -5.63 43.35
CA LYS A 700 -28.46 -6.09 43.47
C LYS A 700 -28.59 -7.16 44.55
N ALA A 701 -27.65 -8.10 44.62
CA ALA A 701 -27.62 -9.10 45.67
C ALA A 701 -27.39 -8.46 47.06
N ALA A 702 -26.47 -7.49 47.16
CA ALA A 702 -26.23 -6.74 48.39
C ALA A 702 -27.48 -5.97 48.86
N TYR A 703 -28.15 -5.26 47.94
CA TYR A 703 -29.40 -4.55 48.19
C TYR A 703 -30.55 -5.49 48.59
N TRP A 704 -30.66 -6.65 47.93
CA TRP A 704 -31.65 -7.69 48.25
C TRP A 704 -31.48 -8.22 49.68
N ASN A 705 -30.25 -8.53 50.07
CA ASN A 705 -29.92 -8.99 51.43
C ASN A 705 -30.26 -7.92 52.49
N ALA A 706 -29.86 -6.67 52.26
CA ALA A 706 -30.14 -5.57 53.18
C ALA A 706 -31.65 -5.31 53.36
N SER A 707 -32.41 -5.40 52.26
CA SER A 707 -33.88 -5.24 52.27
C SER A 707 -34.58 -6.38 53.00
N CYS A 708 -34.11 -7.62 52.84
CA CYS A 708 -34.61 -8.79 53.56
C CYS A 708 -34.37 -8.66 55.08
N ASP A 709 -33.16 -8.26 55.48
CA ASP A 709 -32.80 -8.07 56.89
C ASP A 709 -33.57 -6.88 57.52
N GLN A 710 -33.88 -5.85 56.73
CA GLN A 710 -34.76 -4.74 57.15
C GLN A 710 -36.21 -5.22 57.38
N LEU A 711 -36.74 -6.03 56.48
CA LEU A 711 -38.09 -6.60 56.62
C LEU A 711 -38.18 -7.52 57.83
N GLY A 712 -37.17 -8.36 58.08
CA GLY A 712 -37.10 -9.22 59.27
C GLY A 712 -37.10 -8.42 60.58
N ARG A 713 -36.39 -7.29 60.63
CA ARG A 713 -36.42 -6.38 61.78
C ARG A 713 -37.80 -5.78 62.02
N ILE A 714 -38.51 -5.38 60.98
CA ILE A 714 -39.88 -4.83 61.07
C ILE A 714 -40.86 -5.91 61.56
N HIS A 715 -40.77 -7.12 61.02
CA HIS A 715 -41.64 -8.23 61.41
C HIS A 715 -41.45 -8.61 62.89
N ALA A 716 -40.21 -8.59 63.38
CA ALA A 716 -39.88 -8.82 64.79
C ALA A 716 -40.42 -7.73 65.74
N GLN A 717 -40.67 -6.51 65.25
CA GLN A 717 -41.02 -5.35 66.05
C GLN A 717 -42.54 -5.16 66.23
N PHE A 718 -43.36 -5.56 65.25
CA PHE A 718 -44.81 -5.31 65.25
C PHE A 718 -45.68 -6.49 65.73
N GLY A 719 -45.12 -7.71 65.81
CA GLY A 719 -45.83 -8.89 66.35
C GLY A 719 -47.15 -9.25 65.65
N ALA A 720 -47.44 -8.65 64.50
CA ALA A 720 -48.62 -8.89 63.69
C ALA A 720 -48.25 -9.79 62.51
N GLU A 721 -49.15 -10.71 62.14
CA GLU A 721 -49.01 -11.59 60.97
C GLU A 721 -48.85 -10.80 59.64
N GLU A 722 -49.20 -9.50 59.62
CA GLU A 722 -48.82 -8.59 58.56
C GLU A 722 -48.47 -7.18 59.11
N PRO A 723 -47.23 -6.68 58.93
CA PRO A 723 -46.91 -5.30 59.30
C PRO A 723 -47.54 -4.31 58.31
N PRO A 724 -48.02 -3.14 58.74
CA PRO A 724 -48.72 -2.18 57.87
C PRO A 724 -47.71 -1.36 57.06
N ILE A 725 -46.89 -2.00 56.24
CA ILE A 725 -45.97 -1.30 55.34
C ILE A 725 -46.82 -0.73 54.21
N SER A 726 -47.15 0.56 54.33
CA SER A 726 -47.85 1.31 53.29
C SER A 726 -46.85 2.04 52.39
N PRO A 727 -47.23 2.38 51.14
CA PRO A 727 -46.37 3.14 50.22
C PRO A 727 -45.84 4.45 50.80
N HIS A 728 -46.54 5.03 51.78
CA HIS A 728 -46.20 6.31 52.40
C HIS A 728 -45.25 6.21 53.59
N GLN A 729 -45.02 5.00 54.14
CA GLN A 729 -44.13 4.80 55.29
C GLN A 729 -42.73 4.35 54.90
N ASN A 730 -42.61 3.49 53.87
CA ASN A 730 -41.33 3.10 53.30
C ASN A 730 -41.54 2.63 51.85
N ALA A 731 -41.48 3.58 50.93
CA ALA A 731 -41.83 3.37 49.52
C ALA A 731 -40.92 2.31 48.85
N ASP A 732 -39.63 2.34 49.14
CA ASP A 732 -38.63 1.46 48.52
C ASP A 732 -38.78 0.02 48.98
N LEU A 733 -39.00 -0.20 50.29
CA LEU A 733 -39.23 -1.53 50.83
C LEU A 733 -40.59 -2.09 50.38
N PHE A 734 -41.63 -1.25 50.27
CA PHE A 734 -42.94 -1.66 49.76
C PHE A 734 -42.88 -2.11 48.29
N ALA A 735 -42.17 -1.35 47.45
CA ALA A 735 -41.94 -1.71 46.06
C ALA A 735 -41.13 -3.01 45.95
N TRP A 736 -40.12 -3.19 46.79
CA TRP A 736 -39.31 -4.40 46.84
C TRP A 736 -40.12 -5.64 47.26
N ILE A 737 -40.97 -5.56 48.30
CA ILE A 737 -41.88 -6.64 48.74
C ILE A 737 -42.83 -7.05 47.61
N THR A 738 -43.43 -6.07 46.94
CA THR A 738 -44.34 -6.30 45.80
C THR A 738 -43.63 -7.01 44.66
N GLN A 739 -42.36 -6.64 44.43
CA GLN A 739 -41.53 -7.28 43.42
C GLN A 739 -41.21 -8.74 43.79
N GLN A 740 -40.90 -9.05 45.05
CA GLN A 740 -40.61 -10.43 45.48
C GLN A 740 -41.82 -11.36 45.30
N ARG A 741 -43.03 -10.92 45.65
CA ARG A 741 -44.27 -11.71 45.44
C ARG A 741 -44.49 -12.05 43.96
N ARG A 742 -44.26 -11.08 43.07
CA ARG A 742 -44.36 -11.29 41.61
C ARG A 742 -43.30 -12.24 41.08
N ASP A 743 -42.08 -12.15 41.59
CA ASP A 743 -40.98 -13.00 41.15
C ASP A 743 -41.11 -14.43 41.68
N PHE A 744 -41.70 -14.64 42.88
CA PHE A 744 -42.09 -15.96 43.39
C PHE A 744 -43.14 -16.64 42.49
N ALA A 745 -44.23 -15.93 42.18
CA ALA A 745 -45.31 -16.46 41.34
C ALA A 745 -44.85 -16.80 39.91
N ARG A 746 -43.76 -16.19 39.45
CA ARG A 746 -43.13 -16.44 38.15
C ARG A 746 -42.01 -17.48 38.21
N GLY A 747 -41.73 -18.07 39.38
CA GLY A 747 -40.65 -19.03 39.58
C GLY A 747 -39.25 -18.44 39.39
N LYS A 748 -39.09 -17.13 39.58
CA LYS A 748 -37.83 -16.39 39.35
C LYS A 748 -36.94 -16.26 40.60
N LEU A 749 -37.50 -16.52 41.78
CA LEU A 749 -36.73 -16.55 43.03
C LEU A 749 -36.04 -17.90 43.20
N ASN A 750 -34.80 -17.86 43.66
CA ASN A 750 -34.05 -19.08 43.95
C ASN A 750 -34.48 -19.70 45.30
N PRO A 751 -34.20 -21.00 45.54
CA PRO A 751 -34.65 -21.70 46.75
C PRO A 751 -34.14 -21.09 48.06
N GLU A 752 -32.94 -20.50 48.07
CA GLU A 752 -32.36 -19.85 49.26
C GLU A 752 -33.07 -18.53 49.60
N GLN A 753 -33.44 -17.75 48.57
CA GLN A 753 -34.21 -16.53 48.72
C GLN A 753 -35.61 -16.81 49.29
N ILE A 754 -36.25 -17.88 48.83
CA ILE A 754 -37.55 -18.35 49.33
C ILE A 754 -37.43 -18.76 50.79
N ALA A 755 -36.48 -19.63 51.14
CA ALA A 755 -36.28 -20.11 52.50
C ALA A 755 -36.00 -18.97 53.51
N ARG A 756 -35.27 -17.94 53.09
CA ARG A 756 -34.94 -16.79 53.94
C ARG A 756 -36.14 -15.86 54.16
N LEU A 757 -37.01 -15.70 53.16
CA LEU A 757 -38.27 -14.98 53.29
C LEU A 757 -39.32 -15.79 54.08
N ASP A 758 -39.36 -17.11 53.94
CA ASP A 758 -40.20 -17.98 54.77
C ASP A 758 -39.85 -17.88 56.27
N ALA A 759 -38.55 -17.83 56.59
CA ALA A 759 -38.07 -17.75 57.97
C ALA A 759 -38.52 -16.48 58.72
N ILE A 760 -38.90 -15.42 57.99
CA ILE A 760 -39.43 -14.17 58.57
C ILE A 760 -40.97 -14.09 58.53
N GLY A 761 -41.66 -15.17 58.17
CA GLY A 761 -43.13 -15.22 58.12
C GLY A 761 -43.74 -14.51 56.91
N PHE A 762 -43.03 -14.47 55.78
CA PHE A 762 -43.47 -13.74 54.60
C PHE A 762 -44.71 -14.36 53.94
N ILE A 763 -45.80 -13.59 53.84
CA ILE A 763 -47.03 -14.03 53.16
C ILE A 763 -46.85 -13.90 51.64
N TRP A 764 -46.78 -15.05 50.97
CA TRP A 764 -46.62 -15.17 49.52
C TRP A 764 -47.92 -14.94 48.74
N ASP A 765 -49.05 -15.46 49.24
CA ASP A 765 -50.37 -15.36 48.59
C ASP A 765 -51.40 -14.72 49.54
N PRO A 766 -51.56 -13.39 49.47
CA PRO A 766 -52.58 -12.67 50.22
C PRO A 766 -54.02 -13.05 49.85
N GLU A 767 -54.27 -13.59 48.65
CA GLU A 767 -55.62 -13.88 48.15
C GLU A 767 -56.20 -15.16 48.76
N GLU A 768 -55.39 -16.22 48.91
CA GLU A 768 -55.80 -17.49 49.55
C GLU A 768 -56.23 -17.26 51.01
N HIS A 769 -55.43 -16.47 51.74
CA HIS A 769 -55.70 -16.12 53.13
C HIS A 769 -57.00 -15.30 53.28
N ALA A 770 -57.28 -14.41 52.32
CA ALA A 770 -58.53 -13.64 52.28
C ALA A 770 -59.75 -14.50 51.90
N TRP A 771 -59.61 -15.51 51.03
CA TRP A 771 -60.69 -16.40 50.60
C TRP A 771 -61.29 -17.20 51.76
N GLN A 772 -60.44 -17.78 52.61
CA GLN A 772 -60.87 -18.61 53.75
C GLN A 772 -61.76 -17.82 54.73
N LYS A 773 -61.44 -16.55 54.94
CA LYS A 773 -62.20 -15.64 55.81
C LYS A 773 -63.61 -15.34 55.29
N MET A 774 -63.77 -15.22 53.97
CA MET A 774 -65.07 -14.98 53.32
C MET A 774 -65.93 -16.24 53.30
N PHE A 775 -65.32 -17.41 53.11
CA PHE A 775 -65.99 -18.70 53.22
C PHE A 775 -66.62 -18.91 54.61
N ASP A 776 -65.86 -18.64 55.68
CA ASP A 776 -66.37 -18.73 57.06
C ASP A 776 -67.52 -17.73 57.31
N ALA A 777 -67.53 -16.58 56.63
CA ALA A 777 -68.61 -15.61 56.71
C ALA A 777 -69.89 -16.10 56.00
N LEU A 778 -69.76 -16.78 54.86
CA LEU A 778 -70.88 -17.39 54.13
C LEU A 778 -71.52 -18.53 54.92
N ALA A 779 -70.70 -19.42 55.49
CA ALA A 779 -71.17 -20.51 56.33
C ALA A 779 -71.98 -20.01 57.54
N ARG A 780 -71.57 -18.89 58.15
CA ARG A 780 -72.31 -18.22 59.23
C ARG A 780 -73.65 -17.62 58.76
N ASN A 781 -73.71 -17.07 57.55
CA ASN A 781 -74.96 -16.52 56.99
C ASN A 781 -75.99 -17.64 56.74
N ALA A 782 -75.59 -18.70 56.04
CA ALA A 782 -76.48 -19.84 55.75
C ALA A 782 -77.10 -20.46 57.02
N ALA A 783 -76.35 -20.47 58.14
CA ALA A 783 -76.84 -20.95 59.43
C ALA A 783 -77.89 -20.03 60.09
N LEU A 784 -77.87 -18.72 59.80
CA LEU A 784 -78.73 -17.71 60.43
C LEU A 784 -80.04 -17.45 59.67
N THR A 785 -80.07 -17.57 58.35
CA THR A 785 -81.19 -17.11 57.49
C THR A 785 -82.01 -18.23 56.85
N ARG A 786 -81.54 -19.48 56.89
CA ARG A 786 -82.11 -20.65 56.17
C ARG A 786 -82.23 -20.48 54.64
N ALA A 787 -81.58 -19.47 54.08
CA ALA A 787 -81.39 -19.29 52.65
C ALA A 787 -79.89 -19.14 52.39
N THR A 788 -79.40 -19.79 51.35
CA THR A 788 -77.96 -19.84 51.03
C THR A 788 -77.51 -18.69 50.12
N GLU A 789 -78.47 -17.86 49.71
CA GLU A 789 -78.22 -16.61 49.02
C GLU A 789 -78.06 -15.44 49.99
N PRO A 790 -76.89 -14.76 50.01
CA PRO A 790 -76.72 -13.53 50.76
C PRO A 790 -77.56 -12.40 50.16
N ASP A 791 -78.32 -11.69 51.00
CA ASP A 791 -79.09 -10.50 50.60
C ASP A 791 -78.15 -9.40 50.06
N PRO A 792 -78.23 -9.04 48.77
CA PRO A 792 -77.32 -8.06 48.15
C PRO A 792 -77.38 -6.66 48.76
N GLN A 793 -78.49 -6.28 49.43
CA GLN A 793 -78.62 -4.95 50.05
C GLN A 793 -78.06 -4.89 51.47
N ARG A 794 -78.08 -6.00 52.22
CA ARG A 794 -77.60 -6.06 53.60
C ARG A 794 -76.17 -6.57 53.73
N GLN A 795 -75.73 -7.42 52.80
CA GLN A 795 -74.39 -8.03 52.81
C GLN A 795 -73.76 -7.97 51.40
N PRO A 796 -73.52 -6.75 50.88
CA PRO A 796 -73.11 -6.54 49.48
C PRO A 796 -71.76 -7.19 49.15
N GLN A 797 -70.80 -7.20 50.09
CA GLN A 797 -69.49 -7.81 49.88
C GLN A 797 -69.55 -9.34 49.82
N LEU A 798 -70.46 -9.95 50.59
CA LEU A 798 -70.63 -11.40 50.58
C LEU A 798 -71.41 -11.87 49.34
N ALA A 799 -72.41 -11.09 48.89
CA ALA A 799 -73.16 -11.37 47.66
C ALA A 799 -72.30 -11.26 46.40
N GLN A 800 -71.48 -10.21 46.29
CA GLN A 800 -70.51 -10.08 45.20
C GLN A 800 -69.47 -11.22 45.20
N TRP A 801 -69.08 -11.69 46.39
CA TRP A 801 -68.16 -12.81 46.52
C TRP A 801 -68.78 -14.14 46.08
N VAL A 802 -70.06 -14.41 46.40
CA VAL A 802 -70.80 -15.61 45.95
C VAL A 802 -70.99 -15.64 44.43
N ASP A 803 -71.35 -14.51 43.80
CA ASP A 803 -71.46 -14.41 42.35
C ASP A 803 -70.11 -14.62 41.65
N ALA A 804 -69.01 -14.19 42.28
CA ALA A 804 -67.67 -14.49 41.82
C ALA A 804 -67.35 -15.99 41.94
N GLN A 805 -67.85 -16.70 42.98
CA GLN A 805 -67.68 -18.14 43.11
C GLN A 805 -68.49 -18.94 42.08
N ARG A 806 -69.71 -18.52 41.74
CA ARG A 806 -70.54 -19.10 40.65
C ARG A 806 -69.84 -19.03 39.30
N LYS A 807 -69.33 -17.85 38.95
CA LYS A 807 -68.51 -17.65 37.74
C LYS A 807 -67.23 -18.48 37.75
N LEU A 808 -66.67 -18.80 38.92
CA LEU A 808 -65.52 -19.68 39.05
C LEU A 808 -65.92 -21.16 38.91
N HIS A 809 -67.08 -21.57 39.42
CA HIS A 809 -67.65 -22.91 39.30
C HIS A 809 -68.02 -23.26 37.85
N ASP A 810 -68.72 -22.37 37.14
CA ASP A 810 -69.15 -22.58 35.75
C ASP A 810 -67.96 -22.63 34.78
N ARG A 811 -66.83 -22.05 35.20
CA ARG A 811 -65.56 -22.10 34.48
C ARG A 811 -64.67 -23.29 34.87
N ASP A 812 -65.13 -24.19 35.75
CA ASP A 812 -64.34 -25.27 36.39
C ASP A 812 -63.03 -24.76 37.04
N LYS A 813 -62.96 -23.46 37.37
CA LYS A 813 -61.79 -22.79 37.96
C LYS A 813 -61.89 -22.65 39.48
N LEU A 814 -63.04 -22.97 40.03
CA LEU A 814 -63.21 -23.11 41.46
C LEU A 814 -62.49 -24.38 41.90
N ALA A 815 -61.49 -24.25 42.77
CA ALA A 815 -60.70 -25.40 43.22
C ALA A 815 -61.63 -26.52 43.75
N PRO A 816 -61.37 -27.81 43.46
CA PRO A 816 -62.28 -28.90 43.80
C PRO A 816 -62.67 -28.95 45.29
N GLN A 817 -61.74 -28.57 46.16
CA GLN A 817 -61.93 -28.47 47.61
C GLN A 817 -62.88 -27.32 47.99
N ARG A 818 -62.81 -26.18 47.29
CA ARG A 818 -63.68 -25.01 47.48
C ARG A 818 -65.10 -25.26 46.97
N LYS A 819 -65.22 -25.94 45.82
CA LYS A 819 -66.50 -26.40 45.27
C LYS A 819 -67.21 -27.35 46.24
N ALA A 820 -66.51 -28.38 46.72
CA ALA A 820 -67.06 -29.32 47.70
C ALA A 820 -67.54 -28.63 48.99
N GLN A 821 -66.82 -27.60 49.45
CA GLN A 821 -67.18 -26.78 50.61
C GLN A 821 -68.43 -25.90 50.38
N LEU A 822 -68.63 -25.39 49.17
CA LEU A 822 -69.79 -24.56 48.79
C LEU A 822 -71.03 -25.40 48.43
N ASP A 823 -70.85 -26.60 47.86
CA ASP A 823 -71.93 -27.56 47.58
C ASP A 823 -72.61 -28.07 48.87
N LEU A 824 -71.83 -28.21 49.96
CA LEU A 824 -72.34 -28.49 51.31
C LEU A 824 -73.36 -27.44 51.82
N LEU A 825 -73.34 -26.25 51.23
CA LEU A 825 -74.25 -25.14 51.50
C LEU A 825 -75.33 -25.01 50.42
N CYS A 826 -75.58 -25.98 49.54
CA CYS A 826 -76.69 -25.99 48.57
C CYS A 826 -76.82 -24.70 47.73
N LEU A 827 -75.74 -24.25 47.08
CA LEU A 827 -75.75 -23.09 46.17
C LEU A 827 -76.30 -23.48 44.78
N ASP A 828 -77.17 -22.65 44.18
CA ASP A 828 -77.69 -22.84 42.80
C ASP A 828 -76.68 -22.34 41.75
N TRP A 829 -76.51 -23.09 40.65
CA TRP A 829 -75.35 -23.02 39.76
C TRP A 829 -75.60 -22.71 38.26
N ASP A 830 -76.76 -22.92 37.59
CA ASP A 830 -76.82 -22.78 36.10
C ASP A 830 -78.07 -22.07 35.48
N PRO A 831 -77.96 -20.76 35.19
CA PRO A 831 -78.94 -19.96 34.44
C PRO A 831 -78.65 -19.83 32.91
N GLU A 832 -77.70 -20.56 32.30
CA GLU A 832 -77.18 -20.34 30.93
C GLU A 832 -77.88 -21.12 29.79
N GLU A 833 -78.63 -22.20 30.05
CA GLU A 833 -79.33 -23.00 29.02
C GLU A 833 -80.27 -22.15 28.13
N THR A 834 -80.83 -21.08 28.70
CA THR A 834 -81.77 -20.17 28.04
C THR A 834 -81.10 -19.22 27.03
N ALA A 835 -79.80 -18.99 27.14
CA ALA A 835 -79.06 -18.08 26.27
C ALA A 835 -78.57 -18.73 24.96
N TRP A 836 -78.34 -20.05 24.95
CA TRP A 836 -77.77 -20.78 23.80
C TRP A 836 -78.73 -20.87 22.60
N GLN A 837 -80.03 -21.08 22.84
CA GLN A 837 -81.04 -21.17 21.77
C GLN A 837 -81.17 -19.88 20.93
N GLY A 838 -80.95 -18.71 21.54
CA GLY A 838 -81.05 -17.43 20.83
C GLY A 838 -79.93 -17.18 19.80
N MET A 839 -78.73 -17.73 20.01
CA MET A 839 -77.60 -17.56 19.09
C MET A 839 -77.65 -18.50 17.88
N PHE A 840 -78.24 -19.69 18.05
CA PHE A 840 -78.42 -20.66 16.97
C PHE A 840 -79.36 -20.15 15.86
N GLU A 841 -80.47 -19.50 16.23
CA GLU A 841 -81.41 -18.92 15.27
C GLU A 841 -80.80 -17.75 14.46
N ALA A 842 -79.88 -16.99 15.06
CA ALA A 842 -79.17 -15.92 14.39
C ALA A 842 -78.22 -16.44 13.29
N LEU A 843 -77.57 -17.59 13.50
CA LEU A 843 -76.68 -18.23 12.52
C LEU A 843 -77.45 -18.81 11.33
N ALA A 844 -78.60 -19.45 11.58
CA ALA A 844 -79.45 -19.99 10.52
C ALA A 844 -79.98 -18.89 9.56
N LYS A 845 -80.26 -17.69 10.08
CA LYS A 845 -80.63 -16.53 9.25
C LYS A 845 -79.49 -16.02 8.39
N ASN A 846 -78.25 -16.04 8.88
CA ASN A 846 -77.08 -15.61 8.12
C ASN A 846 -76.81 -16.58 6.94
N ALA A 847 -76.83 -17.90 7.19
CA ALA A 847 -76.63 -18.92 6.17
C ALA A 847 -77.59 -18.81 4.96
N ALA A 848 -78.82 -18.35 5.20
CA ALA A 848 -79.81 -18.11 4.14
C ALA A 848 -79.50 -16.88 3.26
N LEU A 849 -78.73 -15.91 3.76
CA LEU A 849 -78.40 -14.66 3.07
C LEU A 849 -77.11 -14.75 2.25
N THR A 850 -76.09 -15.45 2.74
CA THR A 850 -74.74 -15.47 2.16
C THR A 850 -74.42 -16.77 1.40
N ARG A 851 -75.33 -17.75 1.42
CA ARG A 851 -75.14 -19.13 0.89
C ARG A 851 -73.98 -19.90 1.53
N ALA A 852 -73.41 -19.41 2.62
CA ALA A 852 -72.42 -20.09 3.45
C ALA A 852 -72.77 -19.85 4.92
N ALA A 853 -72.70 -20.88 5.77
CA ALA A 853 -72.95 -20.74 7.20
C ALA A 853 -71.73 -20.14 7.95
N GLU A 854 -71.18 -19.03 7.43
CA GLU A 854 -70.05 -18.32 8.02
C GLU A 854 -70.42 -16.86 8.35
N PRO A 855 -70.24 -16.42 9.61
CA PRO A 855 -70.43 -15.01 9.98
C PRO A 855 -69.25 -14.15 9.53
N ASP A 856 -69.53 -12.96 8.98
CA ASP A 856 -68.50 -11.94 8.70
C ASP A 856 -67.98 -11.36 10.04
N PRO A 857 -66.68 -11.52 10.37
CA PRO A 857 -66.11 -11.07 11.64
C PRO A 857 -66.17 -9.55 11.87
N GLU A 858 -66.16 -8.74 10.80
CA GLU A 858 -66.18 -7.28 10.91
C GLU A 858 -67.61 -6.73 11.09
N GLN A 859 -68.61 -7.39 10.50
CA GLN A 859 -70.00 -6.94 10.54
C GLN A 859 -70.83 -7.61 11.66
N GLN A 860 -70.45 -8.83 12.08
CA GLN A 860 -71.21 -9.64 13.04
C GLN A 860 -70.29 -10.31 14.08
N PRO A 861 -69.58 -9.52 14.91
CA PRO A 861 -68.50 -10.02 15.78
C PRO A 861 -68.99 -10.99 16.87
N GLN A 862 -70.20 -10.77 17.42
CA GLN A 862 -70.76 -11.66 18.44
C GLN A 862 -71.17 -13.03 17.88
N LEU A 863 -71.65 -13.08 16.64
CA LEU A 863 -72.02 -14.33 15.97
C LEU A 863 -70.78 -15.09 15.47
N ALA A 864 -69.75 -14.37 15.00
CA ALA A 864 -68.46 -14.92 14.60
C ALA A 864 -67.73 -15.57 15.78
N GLN A 865 -67.67 -14.87 16.92
CA GLN A 865 -67.06 -15.40 18.14
C GLN A 865 -67.80 -16.64 18.67
N TRP A 866 -69.14 -16.63 18.62
CA TRP A 866 -69.97 -17.77 19.01
C TRP A 866 -69.78 -18.99 18.09
N ALA A 867 -69.72 -18.79 16.77
CA ALA A 867 -69.48 -19.85 15.80
C ALA A 867 -68.10 -20.52 16.00
N GLU A 868 -67.07 -19.74 16.34
CA GLU A 868 -65.74 -20.29 16.62
C GLU A 868 -65.67 -21.04 17.96
N GLU A 869 -66.44 -20.62 18.96
CA GLU A 869 -66.63 -21.37 20.21
C GLU A 869 -67.31 -22.72 19.96
N GLN A 870 -68.28 -22.81 19.02
CA GLN A 870 -68.89 -24.10 18.65
C GLN A 870 -67.89 -25.03 17.95
N ARG A 871 -67.02 -24.52 17.07
CA ARG A 871 -65.92 -25.30 16.46
C ARG A 871 -64.95 -25.85 17.51
N LYS A 872 -64.60 -25.03 18.51
CA LYS A 872 -63.74 -25.45 19.64
C LYS A 872 -64.41 -26.52 20.52
N LEU A 873 -65.72 -26.44 20.73
CA LEU A 873 -66.49 -27.44 21.48
C LEU A 873 -66.62 -28.76 20.70
N HIS A 874 -66.82 -28.70 19.38
CA HIS A 874 -66.86 -29.87 18.49
C HIS A 874 -65.50 -30.60 18.46
N ASN A 875 -64.39 -29.87 18.25
CA ASN A 875 -63.04 -30.46 18.19
C ASN A 875 -62.58 -31.05 19.54
N ARG A 876 -63.21 -30.64 20.65
CA ARG A 876 -62.97 -31.21 21.99
C ARG A 876 -63.96 -32.32 22.37
N GLY A 877 -64.89 -32.68 21.49
CA GLY A 877 -65.93 -33.68 21.75
C GLY A 877 -66.93 -33.30 22.84
N LYS A 878 -67.00 -32.01 23.21
CA LYS A 878 -67.84 -31.48 24.29
C LYS A 878 -69.10 -30.77 23.80
N LEU A 879 -69.30 -30.69 22.49
CA LEU A 879 -70.54 -30.19 21.91
C LEU A 879 -71.60 -31.30 21.99
N PRO A 880 -72.76 -31.07 22.64
CA PRO A 880 -73.84 -32.05 22.69
C PRO A 880 -74.26 -32.49 21.29
N GLU A 881 -74.47 -33.80 21.10
CA GLU A 881 -74.75 -34.40 19.79
C GLU A 881 -75.96 -33.76 19.08
N ALA A 882 -76.98 -33.36 19.84
CA ALA A 882 -78.14 -32.63 19.32
C ALA A 882 -77.78 -31.24 18.74
N ARG A 883 -76.83 -30.52 19.35
CA ARG A 883 -76.37 -29.19 18.90
C ARG A 883 -75.48 -29.31 17.65
N LYS A 884 -74.70 -30.39 17.56
CA LYS A 884 -73.87 -30.72 16.39
C LYS A 884 -74.73 -31.01 15.15
N GLN A 885 -75.73 -31.90 15.28
CA GLN A 885 -76.65 -32.24 14.19
C GLN A 885 -77.41 -31.01 13.65
N GLN A 886 -77.74 -30.06 14.52
CA GLN A 886 -78.38 -28.80 14.15
C GLN A 886 -77.48 -27.87 13.32
N LEU A 887 -76.18 -27.86 13.59
CA LEU A 887 -75.19 -27.06 12.85
C LEU A 887 -74.76 -27.74 11.53
N ASP A 888 -74.69 -29.07 11.49
CA ASP A 888 -74.42 -29.86 10.27
C ASP A 888 -75.46 -29.60 9.16
N LEU A 889 -76.72 -29.43 9.53
CA LEU A 889 -77.82 -29.11 8.60
C LEU A 889 -77.65 -27.79 7.86
N LEU A 890 -76.82 -26.87 8.37
CA LEU A 890 -76.52 -25.57 7.76
C LEU A 890 -75.28 -25.62 6.86
N CYS A 891 -74.67 -26.80 6.62
CA CYS A 891 -73.39 -26.95 5.92
C CYS A 891 -72.26 -26.14 6.59
N PHE A 892 -72.21 -26.15 7.92
CA PHE A 892 -71.21 -25.45 8.72
C PHE A 892 -69.81 -26.07 8.55
N ASP A 893 -68.80 -25.30 8.14
CA ASP A 893 -67.42 -25.80 8.02
C ASP A 893 -66.77 -25.94 9.40
N TRP A 894 -66.41 -27.19 9.74
CA TRP A 894 -65.82 -27.57 11.02
C TRP A 894 -64.29 -27.50 11.03
N ASP A 895 -63.61 -27.55 9.87
CA ASP A 895 -62.14 -27.51 9.78
C ASP A 895 -61.65 -26.61 8.62
N PRO A 896 -61.76 -25.28 8.80
CA PRO A 896 -61.28 -24.31 7.81
C PRO A 896 -59.75 -24.35 7.61
N GLU A 897 -58.98 -24.87 8.57
CA GLU A 897 -57.51 -25.00 8.45
C GLU A 897 -57.12 -26.08 7.43
N GLN A 898 -57.83 -27.22 7.39
CA GLN A 898 -57.59 -28.27 6.40
C GLN A 898 -58.03 -27.85 5.00
N SER A 899 -59.13 -27.10 4.88
CA SER A 899 -59.61 -26.52 3.63
C SER A 899 -58.60 -25.52 3.04
N ALA A 900 -58.06 -24.63 3.85
CA ALA A 900 -57.01 -23.69 3.44
C ALA A 900 -55.71 -24.38 2.99
N TRP A 901 -55.31 -25.46 3.68
CA TRP A 901 -54.12 -26.23 3.29
C TRP A 901 -54.27 -26.90 1.92
N ARG A 902 -55.45 -27.46 1.61
CA ARG A 902 -55.72 -28.10 0.30
C ARG A 902 -55.66 -27.11 -0.85
N ALA A 903 -56.15 -25.88 -0.66
CA ALA A 903 -56.08 -24.83 -1.66
C ALA A 903 -54.63 -24.45 -2.02
N GLN A 904 -53.79 -24.25 -1.00
CA GLN A 904 -52.38 -23.91 -1.21
C GLN A 904 -51.56 -25.07 -1.80
N TYR A 905 -51.87 -26.32 -1.43
CA TYR A 905 -51.27 -27.50 -2.06
C TYR A 905 -51.65 -27.63 -3.55
N ALA A 906 -52.90 -27.33 -3.92
CA ALA A 906 -53.32 -27.33 -5.32
C ALA A 906 -52.61 -26.22 -6.13
N ALA A 907 -52.38 -25.05 -5.52
CA ALA A 907 -51.60 -23.98 -6.12
C ALA A 907 -50.11 -24.38 -6.32
N ALA A 908 -49.51 -25.07 -5.35
CA ALA A 908 -48.18 -25.66 -5.47
C ALA A 908 -48.08 -26.66 -6.63
N GLN A 909 -49.09 -27.54 -6.77
CA GLN A 909 -49.14 -28.53 -7.84
C GLN A 909 -49.32 -27.88 -9.22
N ALA A 910 -50.15 -26.85 -9.33
CA ALA A 910 -50.33 -26.10 -10.56
C ALA A 910 -49.03 -25.40 -11.00
N LEU A 911 -48.26 -24.84 -10.06
CA LEU A 911 -46.97 -24.22 -10.35
C LEU A 911 -45.93 -25.21 -10.87
N VAL A 912 -45.83 -26.39 -10.24
CA VAL A 912 -44.91 -27.46 -10.69
C VAL A 912 -45.28 -27.94 -12.09
N ASN A 913 -46.58 -28.07 -12.40
CA ASN A 913 -47.03 -28.44 -13.74
C ASN A 913 -46.69 -27.37 -14.79
N ALA A 914 -46.69 -26.09 -14.42
CA ALA A 914 -46.42 -24.99 -15.33
C ALA A 914 -44.92 -24.74 -15.56
N THR A 915 -44.09 -24.89 -14.53
CA THR A 915 -42.67 -24.47 -14.54
C THR A 915 -41.69 -25.63 -14.40
N GLY A 916 -42.17 -26.83 -14.06
CA GLY A 916 -41.36 -28.01 -13.79
C GLY A 916 -40.64 -28.00 -12.44
N ALA A 917 -40.75 -26.93 -11.65
CA ALA A 917 -40.10 -26.80 -10.34
C ALA A 917 -40.98 -26.07 -9.33
N LEU A 918 -40.88 -26.42 -8.04
CA LEU A 918 -41.61 -25.74 -6.97
C LEU A 918 -40.84 -24.50 -6.47
N LEU A 919 -40.66 -23.52 -7.36
CA LEU A 919 -39.95 -22.27 -7.09
C LEU A 919 -40.87 -21.08 -7.39
N PRO A 920 -41.74 -20.67 -6.45
CA PRO A 920 -42.63 -19.52 -6.66
C PRO A 920 -41.83 -18.22 -6.71
N ASP A 921 -42.22 -17.35 -7.64
CA ASP A 921 -41.67 -16.02 -7.79
C ASP A 921 -42.26 -15.07 -6.74
N ALA A 922 -41.43 -14.58 -5.82
CA ALA A 922 -41.88 -13.69 -4.75
C ALA A 922 -42.27 -12.29 -5.26
N SER A 923 -41.84 -11.93 -6.48
CA SER A 923 -42.17 -10.66 -7.13
C SER A 923 -43.53 -10.68 -7.82
N ASP A 924 -44.11 -11.87 -8.06
CA ASP A 924 -45.48 -12.03 -8.55
C ASP A 924 -46.46 -12.05 -7.35
N PRO A 925 -47.37 -11.05 -7.24
CA PRO A 925 -48.34 -10.99 -6.14
C PRO A 925 -49.21 -12.25 -6.02
N ALA A 926 -49.47 -12.96 -7.13
CA ALA A 926 -50.25 -14.19 -7.15
C ALA A 926 -49.48 -15.40 -6.59
N GLN A 927 -48.14 -15.37 -6.60
CA GLN A 927 -47.27 -16.44 -6.12
C GLN A 927 -46.61 -16.13 -4.77
N ALA A 928 -46.62 -14.87 -4.33
CA ALA A 928 -46.07 -14.43 -3.06
C ALA A 928 -46.73 -15.13 -1.85
N GLU A 929 -48.04 -15.33 -1.88
CA GLU A 929 -48.79 -16.05 -0.83
C GLU A 929 -48.35 -17.52 -0.75
N LEU A 930 -48.17 -18.18 -1.90
CA LEU A 930 -47.67 -19.54 -1.99
C LEU A 930 -46.21 -19.64 -1.50
N ALA A 931 -45.36 -18.65 -1.80
CA ALA A 931 -43.98 -18.60 -1.33
C ALA A 931 -43.89 -18.51 0.20
N GLN A 932 -44.69 -17.62 0.82
CA GLN A 932 -44.77 -17.49 2.27
C GLN A 932 -45.30 -18.77 2.93
N TRP A 933 -46.30 -19.40 2.31
CA TRP A 933 -46.84 -20.68 2.78
C TRP A 933 -45.80 -21.80 2.74
N LEU A 934 -45.03 -21.95 1.65
CA LEU A 934 -43.95 -22.94 1.55
C LEU A 934 -42.83 -22.70 2.59
N ASP A 935 -42.46 -21.45 2.86
CA ASP A 935 -41.49 -21.11 3.92
C ASP A 935 -42.01 -21.48 5.32
N ALA A 936 -43.31 -21.32 5.57
CA ALA A 936 -43.94 -21.80 6.80
C ALA A 936 -43.87 -23.34 6.90
N GLN A 937 -44.08 -24.06 5.78
CA GLN A 937 -43.94 -25.53 5.77
C GLN A 937 -42.49 -25.98 6.01
N ARG A 938 -41.47 -25.32 5.43
CA ARG A 938 -40.04 -25.59 5.70
C ARG A 938 -39.71 -25.44 7.20
N LYS A 939 -40.20 -24.38 7.84
CA LYS A 939 -40.02 -24.14 9.29
C LYS A 939 -40.70 -25.22 10.14
N LEU A 940 -41.87 -25.70 9.73
CA LEU A 940 -42.59 -26.78 10.43
C LEU A 940 -41.87 -28.13 10.27
N PHE A 941 -41.33 -28.43 9.08
CA PHE A 941 -40.54 -29.62 8.82
C PHE A 941 -39.23 -29.65 9.63
N ALA A 942 -38.48 -28.55 9.65
CA ALA A 942 -37.24 -28.42 10.44
C ALA A 942 -37.47 -28.57 11.96
N ARG A 943 -38.68 -28.25 12.45
CA ARG A 943 -39.06 -28.40 13.87
C ARG A 943 -39.68 -29.78 14.19
N GLY A 944 -39.80 -30.67 13.20
CA GLY A 944 -40.44 -31.98 13.35
C GLY A 944 -41.95 -31.90 13.64
N LYS A 945 -42.60 -30.78 13.32
CA LYS A 945 -44.03 -30.53 13.60
C LYS A 945 -44.93 -30.64 12.37
N LEU A 946 -44.36 -30.90 11.20
CA LEU A 946 -45.13 -31.13 9.98
C LEU A 946 -45.60 -32.59 9.95
N ALA A 947 -46.91 -32.81 9.76
CA ALA A 947 -47.46 -34.16 9.64
C ALA A 947 -46.77 -34.93 8.49
N GLU A 948 -46.47 -36.21 8.72
CA GLU A 948 -45.70 -37.06 7.82
C GLU A 948 -46.34 -37.15 6.41
N GLU A 949 -47.67 -37.24 6.34
CA GLU A 949 -48.42 -37.23 5.08
C GLU A 949 -48.25 -35.93 4.28
N ARG A 950 -48.21 -34.77 4.97
CA ARG A 950 -48.02 -33.45 4.32
C ARG A 950 -46.57 -33.28 3.84
N ALA A 951 -45.60 -33.80 4.59
CA ALA A 951 -44.19 -33.80 4.19
C ALA A 951 -43.95 -34.70 2.97
N ALA A 952 -44.55 -35.90 2.94
CA ALA A 952 -44.47 -36.80 1.79
C ALA A 952 -45.12 -36.20 0.53
N ALA A 953 -46.29 -35.58 0.66
CA ALA A 953 -46.99 -34.94 -0.45
C ALA A 953 -46.19 -33.77 -1.07
N LEU A 954 -45.61 -32.89 -0.23
CA LEU A 954 -44.75 -31.80 -0.72
C LEU A 954 -43.40 -32.32 -1.26
N GLY A 955 -42.87 -33.40 -0.68
CA GLY A 955 -41.69 -34.10 -1.19
C GLY A 955 -41.89 -34.64 -2.61
N ALA A 956 -43.08 -35.19 -2.90
CA ALA A 956 -43.43 -35.67 -4.24
C ALA A 956 -43.52 -34.55 -5.29
N LEU A 957 -43.83 -33.32 -4.86
CA LEU A 957 -43.81 -32.12 -5.71
C LEU A 957 -42.40 -31.52 -5.88
N GLY A 958 -41.37 -32.12 -5.29
CA GLY A 958 -39.98 -31.68 -5.43
C GLY A 958 -39.62 -30.45 -4.59
N ILE A 959 -40.25 -30.27 -3.42
CA ILE A 959 -39.90 -29.17 -2.51
C ILE A 959 -38.44 -29.27 -2.06
N ILE A 960 -37.71 -28.15 -2.13
CA ILE A 960 -36.38 -28.01 -1.54
C ILE A 960 -36.55 -27.63 -0.07
N TRP A 961 -36.22 -28.58 0.83
CA TRP A 961 -36.37 -28.40 2.28
C TRP A 961 -35.34 -27.46 2.90
N ASP A 962 -34.12 -27.42 2.35
CA ASP A 962 -33.12 -26.44 2.77
C ASP A 962 -33.54 -25.04 2.31
N ALA A 963 -33.87 -24.19 3.28
CA ALA A 963 -34.35 -22.83 3.03
C ALA A 963 -33.28 -21.93 2.38
N LYS A 964 -31.99 -22.14 2.67
CA LYS A 964 -30.89 -21.36 2.08
C LYS A 964 -30.66 -21.74 0.62
N GLU A 965 -30.70 -23.04 0.32
CA GLU A 965 -30.57 -23.54 -1.05
C GLU A 965 -31.78 -23.16 -1.92
N ALA A 966 -33.00 -23.21 -1.36
CA ALA A 966 -34.21 -22.75 -2.04
C ALA A 966 -34.14 -21.25 -2.37
N GLU A 967 -33.70 -20.42 -1.43
CA GLU A 967 -33.52 -18.98 -1.66
C GLU A 967 -32.45 -18.70 -2.71
N TRP A 968 -31.31 -19.39 -2.64
CA TRP A 968 -30.24 -19.23 -3.60
C TRP A 968 -30.69 -19.55 -5.03
N ARG A 969 -31.44 -20.65 -5.23
CA ARG A 969 -31.97 -21.02 -6.55
C ARG A 969 -33.00 -20.04 -7.09
N ARG A 970 -33.84 -19.45 -6.22
CA ARG A 970 -34.78 -18.38 -6.61
C ARG A 970 -34.03 -17.19 -7.18
N GLN A 971 -33.05 -16.68 -6.44
CA GLN A 971 -32.25 -15.52 -6.85
C GLN A 971 -31.40 -15.80 -8.09
N PHE A 972 -30.89 -17.02 -8.25
CA PHE A 972 -30.17 -17.44 -9.45
C PHE A 972 -31.06 -17.44 -10.71
N GLU A 973 -32.30 -17.91 -10.62
CA GLU A 973 -33.28 -17.81 -11.73
C GLU A 973 -33.63 -16.35 -12.04
N SER A 974 -33.79 -15.50 -11.01
CA SER A 974 -33.96 -14.05 -11.22
C SER A 974 -32.78 -13.43 -11.98
N LEU A 975 -31.54 -13.82 -11.65
CA LEU A 975 -30.35 -13.38 -12.39
C LEU A 975 -30.33 -13.88 -13.84
N ARG A 976 -30.81 -15.10 -14.12
CA ARG A 976 -30.92 -15.62 -15.51
C ARG A 976 -31.95 -14.85 -16.33
N ARG A 977 -33.06 -14.45 -15.73
CA ARG A 977 -34.06 -13.59 -16.39
C ARG A 977 -33.46 -12.21 -16.67
N PHE A 978 -32.74 -11.64 -15.71
CA PHE A 978 -32.00 -10.39 -15.91
C PHE A 978 -31.00 -10.51 -17.07
N GLN A 979 -30.22 -11.59 -17.12
CA GLN A 979 -29.30 -11.87 -18.23
C GLN A 979 -30.02 -11.98 -19.57
N ALA A 980 -31.17 -12.65 -19.64
CA ALA A 980 -31.93 -12.79 -20.88
C ALA A 980 -32.41 -11.44 -21.42
N THR A 981 -32.78 -10.51 -20.54
CA THR A 981 -33.26 -9.17 -20.92
C THR A 981 -32.10 -8.21 -21.25
N HIS A 982 -31.06 -8.18 -20.42
CA HIS A 982 -29.96 -7.19 -20.53
C HIS A 982 -28.71 -7.72 -21.23
N GLN A 983 -28.71 -8.98 -21.66
CA GLN A 983 -27.58 -9.68 -22.31
C GLN A 983 -26.29 -9.73 -21.47
N HIS A 984 -26.38 -9.43 -20.18
CA HIS A 984 -25.28 -9.48 -19.24
C HIS A 984 -25.76 -9.82 -17.82
N CYS A 985 -24.87 -10.35 -16.99
CA CYS A 985 -25.18 -10.68 -15.58
C CYS A 985 -24.85 -9.53 -14.61
N HIS A 986 -24.73 -8.29 -15.13
CA HIS A 986 -24.34 -7.13 -14.37
C HIS A 986 -25.56 -6.38 -13.78
N VAL A 987 -25.91 -6.67 -12.54
CA VAL A 987 -26.99 -5.99 -11.81
C VAL A 987 -26.41 -4.77 -11.05
N PRO A 988 -26.87 -3.53 -11.32
CA PRO A 988 -26.43 -2.33 -10.60
C PRO A 988 -26.67 -2.42 -9.10
N THR A 989 -25.77 -1.86 -8.30
CA THR A 989 -25.84 -1.93 -6.82
C THR A 989 -27.10 -1.25 -6.26
N ASP A 990 -27.58 -0.20 -6.93
CA ASP A 990 -28.76 0.58 -6.58
C ASP A 990 -29.94 0.31 -7.55
N TRP A 991 -30.01 -0.91 -8.11
CA TRP A 991 -31.06 -1.25 -9.06
C TRP A 991 -32.44 -1.21 -8.39
N ALA A 992 -33.21 -0.17 -8.74
CA ALA A 992 -34.49 0.14 -8.09
C ALA A 992 -35.60 -0.86 -8.43
N GLU A 993 -35.48 -1.58 -9.54
CA GLU A 993 -36.51 -2.52 -10.01
C GLU A 993 -36.51 -3.83 -9.22
N ASP A 994 -35.34 -4.30 -8.75
CA ASP A 994 -35.20 -5.43 -7.82
C ASP A 994 -33.98 -5.25 -6.90
N PRO A 995 -34.17 -4.54 -5.76
CA PRO A 995 -33.11 -4.30 -4.79
C PRO A 995 -32.60 -5.57 -4.10
N GLU A 996 -33.40 -6.64 -4.05
CA GLU A 996 -33.03 -7.88 -3.37
C GLU A 996 -32.06 -8.70 -4.23
N LEU A 997 -32.28 -8.74 -5.54
CA LEU A 997 -31.32 -9.34 -6.49
C LEU A 997 -29.98 -8.59 -6.49
N ALA A 998 -29.99 -7.25 -6.45
CA ALA A 998 -28.78 -6.43 -6.37
C ALA A 998 -27.94 -6.74 -5.10
N LYS A 999 -28.58 -6.80 -3.93
CA LYS A 999 -27.93 -7.20 -2.67
C LYS A 999 -27.39 -8.64 -2.73
N TRP A 1000 -28.14 -9.56 -3.34
CA TRP A 1000 -27.73 -10.96 -3.46
C TRP A 1000 -26.49 -11.12 -4.34
N VAL A 1001 -26.44 -10.47 -5.51
CA VAL A 1001 -25.28 -10.45 -6.43
C VAL A 1001 -24.03 -9.91 -5.74
N ALA A 1002 -24.15 -8.81 -4.99
CA ALA A 1002 -23.07 -8.26 -4.19
C ALA A 1002 -22.61 -9.24 -3.08
N GLY A 1003 -23.56 -9.95 -2.48
CA GLY A 1003 -23.33 -11.03 -1.52
C GLY A 1003 -22.50 -12.18 -2.10
N GLN A 1004 -22.82 -12.65 -3.31
CA GLN A 1004 -22.09 -13.75 -3.97
C GLN A 1004 -20.62 -13.39 -4.24
N ARG A 1005 -20.36 -12.16 -4.72
CA ARG A 1005 -18.98 -11.65 -4.92
C ARG A 1005 -18.20 -11.59 -3.60
N ARG A 1006 -18.86 -11.20 -2.50
CA ARG A 1006 -18.26 -11.19 -1.14
C ARG A 1006 -17.94 -12.58 -0.63
N LEU A 1007 -18.81 -13.57 -0.87
CA LEU A 1007 -18.60 -14.96 -0.47
C LEU A 1007 -17.45 -15.62 -1.25
N HIS A 1008 -17.35 -15.35 -2.55
CA HIS A 1008 -16.22 -15.81 -3.38
C HIS A 1008 -14.89 -15.21 -2.90
N LYS A 1009 -14.83 -13.90 -2.61
CA LYS A 1009 -13.63 -13.24 -2.06
C LYS A 1009 -13.18 -13.82 -0.70
N ARG A 1010 -14.09 -14.46 0.04
CA ARG A 1010 -13.83 -15.07 1.35
C ARG A 1010 -13.68 -16.60 1.27
N GLU A 1011 -13.60 -17.17 0.06
CA GLU A 1011 -13.49 -18.62 -0.17
C GLU A 1011 -14.61 -19.44 0.49
N ALA A 1012 -15.79 -18.83 0.68
CA ALA A 1012 -16.92 -19.41 1.40
C ALA A 1012 -18.11 -19.73 0.49
N LEU A 1013 -17.94 -19.64 -0.83
CA LEU A 1013 -18.96 -19.96 -1.82
C LEU A 1013 -18.85 -21.45 -2.21
N PRO A 1014 -19.93 -22.24 -2.14
CA PRO A 1014 -19.92 -23.62 -2.62
C PRO A 1014 -19.51 -23.72 -4.09
N GLN A 1015 -18.72 -24.75 -4.44
CA GLN A 1015 -18.20 -24.93 -5.80
C GLN A 1015 -19.33 -25.04 -6.84
N GLU A 1016 -20.43 -25.72 -6.52
CA GLU A 1016 -21.59 -25.85 -7.41
C GLU A 1016 -22.24 -24.49 -7.74
N HIS A 1017 -22.28 -23.57 -6.77
CA HIS A 1017 -22.81 -22.21 -6.96
C HIS A 1017 -21.85 -21.36 -7.80
N PHE A 1018 -20.54 -21.53 -7.60
CA PHE A 1018 -19.50 -20.89 -8.41
C PHE A 1018 -19.56 -21.33 -9.88
N ASP A 1019 -19.66 -22.63 -10.12
CA ASP A 1019 -19.72 -23.20 -11.48
C ASP A 1019 -21.00 -22.75 -12.21
N ALA A 1020 -22.15 -22.73 -11.51
CA ALA A 1020 -23.42 -22.27 -12.06
C ALA A 1020 -23.41 -20.78 -12.45
N LEU A 1021 -22.82 -19.91 -11.61
CA LEU A 1021 -22.68 -18.47 -11.91
C LEU A 1021 -21.68 -18.24 -13.04
N THR A 1022 -20.57 -18.97 -13.06
CA THR A 1022 -19.56 -18.85 -14.13
C THR A 1022 -20.13 -19.30 -15.48
N ALA A 1023 -20.97 -20.33 -15.50
CA ALA A 1023 -21.60 -20.84 -16.72
C ALA A 1023 -22.52 -19.82 -17.41
N ILE A 1024 -23.12 -18.88 -16.66
CA ILE A 1024 -23.93 -17.78 -17.22
C ILE A 1024 -23.09 -16.52 -17.51
N GLY A 1025 -21.76 -16.60 -17.48
CA GLY A 1025 -20.88 -15.47 -17.78
C GLY A 1025 -20.87 -14.38 -16.69
N PHE A 1026 -21.07 -14.77 -15.42
CA PHE A 1026 -21.02 -13.86 -14.29
C PHE A 1026 -19.59 -13.33 -14.06
N LEU A 1027 -19.43 -12.00 -14.00
CA LEU A 1027 -18.14 -11.35 -13.77
C LEU A 1027 -17.86 -11.23 -12.26
N TRP A 1028 -16.76 -11.86 -11.82
CA TRP A 1028 -16.34 -11.90 -10.42
C TRP A 1028 -15.54 -10.66 -9.96
N ASP A 1029 -14.81 -10.02 -10.88
CA ASP A 1029 -13.96 -8.87 -10.57
C ASP A 1029 -14.77 -7.56 -10.54
N ALA A 1030 -14.87 -6.96 -9.34
CA ALA A 1030 -15.56 -5.69 -9.11
C ALA A 1030 -14.99 -4.53 -9.93
N GLN A 1031 -13.70 -4.55 -10.26
CA GLN A 1031 -13.07 -3.48 -11.04
C GLN A 1031 -13.27 -3.65 -12.55
N ALA A 1032 -13.42 -4.88 -13.02
CA ALA A 1032 -13.87 -5.17 -14.39
C ALA A 1032 -15.35 -4.79 -14.56
N VAL A 1033 -16.17 -5.08 -13.54
CA VAL A 1033 -17.58 -4.74 -13.45
C VAL A 1033 -17.82 -3.23 -13.54
N TYR A 1034 -17.19 -2.43 -12.67
CA TYR A 1034 -17.36 -0.97 -12.68
C TYR A 1034 -16.90 -0.35 -14.01
N TRP A 1035 -15.84 -0.88 -14.61
CA TRP A 1035 -15.38 -0.40 -15.91
C TRP A 1035 -16.39 -0.70 -17.03
N GLU A 1036 -17.04 -1.87 -16.98
CA GLU A 1036 -18.07 -2.27 -17.95
C GLU A 1036 -19.34 -1.43 -17.81
N GLU A 1037 -19.80 -1.16 -16.57
CA GLU A 1037 -20.93 -0.27 -16.28
C GLU A 1037 -20.73 1.11 -16.91
N MET A 1038 -19.59 1.74 -16.63
CA MET A 1038 -19.28 3.08 -17.13
C MET A 1038 -19.07 3.10 -18.65
N PHE A 1039 -18.55 2.02 -19.23
CA PHE A 1039 -18.43 1.87 -20.68
C PHE A 1039 -19.81 1.79 -21.37
N LEU A 1040 -20.77 1.08 -20.78
CA LEU A 1040 -22.14 0.99 -21.30
C LEU A 1040 -22.88 2.34 -21.17
N GLN A 1041 -22.73 3.03 -20.04
CA GLN A 1041 -23.26 4.38 -19.87
C GLN A 1041 -22.68 5.36 -20.89
N LEU A 1042 -21.39 5.26 -21.21
CA LEU A 1042 -20.75 6.05 -22.25
C LEU A 1042 -21.31 5.72 -23.66
N ALA A 1043 -21.59 4.45 -23.94
CA ALA A 1043 -22.17 4.03 -25.20
C ALA A 1043 -23.60 4.57 -25.39
N GLU A 1044 -24.41 4.56 -24.32
CA GLU A 1044 -25.75 5.15 -24.30
C GLU A 1044 -25.69 6.68 -24.44
N TYR A 1045 -24.77 7.33 -23.73
CA TYR A 1045 -24.54 8.77 -23.84
C TYR A 1045 -24.18 9.15 -25.29
N LYS A 1046 -23.30 8.37 -25.94
CA LYS A 1046 -22.97 8.57 -27.36
C LYS A 1046 -24.19 8.41 -28.26
N LEU A 1047 -25.06 7.44 -27.99
CA LEU A 1047 -26.27 7.23 -28.79
C LEU A 1047 -27.22 8.44 -28.72
N ARG A 1048 -27.35 9.05 -27.53
CA ARG A 1048 -28.24 10.19 -27.27
C ARG A 1048 -27.67 11.52 -27.73
N HIS A 1049 -26.37 11.75 -27.51
CA HIS A 1049 -25.72 13.05 -27.71
C HIS A 1049 -24.77 13.08 -28.93
N GLY A 1050 -24.57 11.95 -29.60
CA GLY A 1050 -23.73 11.84 -30.80
C GLY A 1050 -22.22 11.82 -30.55
N HIS A 1051 -21.76 12.10 -29.33
CA HIS A 1051 -20.33 12.16 -28.96
C HIS A 1051 -20.04 11.53 -27.60
N CYS A 1052 -18.76 11.23 -27.32
CA CYS A 1052 -18.31 10.67 -26.04
C CYS A 1052 -17.71 11.72 -25.08
N ASN A 1053 -17.86 13.01 -25.37
CA ASN A 1053 -17.34 14.09 -24.52
C ASN A 1053 -18.35 14.45 -23.43
N VAL A 1054 -18.21 13.81 -22.27
CA VAL A 1054 -19.03 14.10 -21.08
C VAL A 1054 -18.25 15.07 -20.19
N SER A 1055 -18.91 16.13 -19.72
CA SER A 1055 -18.31 17.10 -18.78
C SER A 1055 -18.44 16.59 -17.34
N GLU A 1056 -17.44 16.84 -16.50
CA GLU A 1056 -17.53 16.58 -15.05
C GLU A 1056 -18.59 17.50 -14.39
N GLU A 1057 -18.90 18.64 -15.01
CA GLU A 1057 -19.91 19.61 -14.53
C GLU A 1057 -21.33 19.32 -15.05
N ASP A 1058 -21.55 18.21 -15.77
CA ASP A 1058 -22.88 17.81 -16.25
C ASP A 1058 -23.77 17.36 -15.06
N PRO A 1059 -24.92 18.01 -14.80
CA PRO A 1059 -25.78 17.71 -13.66
C PRO A 1059 -26.30 16.27 -13.64
N ASP A 1060 -26.49 15.68 -14.82
CA ASP A 1060 -27.12 14.37 -14.98
C ASP A 1060 -26.07 13.24 -15.18
N HIS A 1061 -24.83 13.58 -15.56
CA HIS A 1061 -23.78 12.61 -15.94
C HIS A 1061 -22.39 12.90 -15.35
N GLY A 1062 -22.27 13.65 -14.26
CA GLY A 1062 -20.98 14.05 -13.68
C GLY A 1062 -20.03 12.90 -13.33
N GLU A 1063 -20.56 11.76 -12.84
CA GLU A 1063 -19.75 10.56 -12.54
C GLU A 1063 -19.13 9.95 -13.81
N LEU A 1064 -19.91 9.92 -14.90
CA LEU A 1064 -19.44 9.48 -16.21
C LEU A 1064 -18.39 10.45 -16.78
N GLY A 1065 -18.56 11.76 -16.57
CA GLY A 1065 -17.58 12.79 -16.92
C GLY A 1065 -16.23 12.59 -16.23
N TRP A 1066 -16.24 12.34 -14.93
CA TRP A 1066 -15.03 11.98 -14.17
C TRP A 1066 -14.38 10.69 -14.70
N TRP A 1067 -15.18 9.65 -14.95
CA TRP A 1067 -14.68 8.36 -15.44
C TRP A 1067 -14.01 8.48 -16.82
N VAL A 1068 -14.62 9.24 -17.73
CA VAL A 1068 -14.08 9.57 -19.06
C VAL A 1068 -12.71 10.25 -18.95
N GLU A 1069 -12.55 11.21 -18.03
CA GLU A 1069 -11.27 11.88 -17.81
C GLU A 1069 -10.23 10.94 -17.18
N ALA A 1070 -10.65 10.06 -16.28
CA ALA A 1070 -9.80 9.01 -15.73
C ALA A 1070 -9.28 8.04 -16.82
N GLN A 1071 -10.08 7.73 -17.84
CA GLN A 1071 -9.63 6.92 -19.00
C GLN A 1071 -8.60 7.68 -19.84
N ARG A 1072 -8.81 8.96 -20.11
CA ARG A 1072 -7.84 9.81 -20.84
C ARG A 1072 -6.51 9.92 -20.11
N LYS A 1073 -6.55 10.11 -18.79
CA LYS A 1073 -5.35 10.13 -17.93
C LYS A 1073 -4.62 8.79 -17.93
N SER A 1074 -5.36 7.68 -17.87
CA SER A 1074 -4.79 6.33 -17.91
C SER A 1074 -4.13 6.01 -19.26
N HIS A 1075 -4.70 6.50 -20.37
CA HIS A 1075 -4.10 6.38 -21.70
C HIS A 1075 -2.80 7.21 -21.81
N ARG A 1076 -2.80 8.45 -21.31
CA ARG A 1076 -1.60 9.33 -21.29
C ARG A 1076 -0.44 8.72 -20.49
N ASN A 1077 -0.77 8.01 -19.42
CA ASN A 1077 0.21 7.40 -18.53
C ASN A 1077 0.60 5.97 -18.94
N GLY A 1078 0.06 5.44 -20.05
CA GLY A 1078 0.36 4.09 -20.53
C GLY A 1078 -0.16 2.96 -19.64
N SER A 1079 -1.11 3.23 -18.74
CA SER A 1079 -1.67 2.26 -17.79
C SER A 1079 -3.02 1.67 -18.21
N LEU A 1080 -3.55 2.10 -19.37
CA LEU A 1080 -4.79 1.56 -19.92
C LEU A 1080 -4.51 0.24 -20.63
N GLY A 1081 -5.15 -0.84 -20.19
CA GLY A 1081 -5.02 -2.17 -20.82
C GLY A 1081 -5.42 -2.15 -22.30
N GLU A 1082 -4.74 -2.97 -23.11
CA GLU A 1082 -4.86 -2.97 -24.58
C GLU A 1082 -6.30 -3.21 -25.07
N ASP A 1083 -7.03 -4.13 -24.44
CA ASP A 1083 -8.42 -4.45 -24.79
C ASP A 1083 -9.38 -3.28 -24.50
N ARG A 1084 -9.17 -2.58 -23.38
CA ARG A 1084 -9.97 -1.40 -22.99
C ARG A 1084 -9.73 -0.24 -23.96
N GLY A 1085 -8.47 -0.05 -24.37
CA GLY A 1085 -8.09 0.92 -25.41
C GLY A 1085 -8.75 0.63 -26.75
N LYS A 1086 -8.71 -0.63 -27.22
CA LYS A 1086 -9.36 -1.05 -28.48
C LYS A 1086 -10.87 -0.82 -28.47
N ARG A 1087 -11.55 -1.14 -27.36
CA ARG A 1087 -13.00 -0.96 -27.22
C ARG A 1087 -13.43 0.51 -27.24
N LEU A 1088 -12.72 1.39 -26.52
CA LEU A 1088 -12.98 2.83 -26.55
C LEU A 1088 -12.66 3.43 -27.93
N HIS A 1089 -11.58 2.99 -28.57
CA HIS A 1089 -11.23 3.42 -29.92
C HIS A 1089 -12.28 3.02 -30.96
N ALA A 1090 -12.80 1.78 -30.90
CA ALA A 1090 -13.88 1.30 -31.77
C ALA A 1090 -15.18 2.11 -31.61
N MET A 1091 -15.43 2.65 -30.42
CA MET A 1091 -16.55 3.54 -30.15
C MET A 1091 -16.30 4.98 -30.64
N GLY A 1092 -15.15 5.30 -31.24
CA GLY A 1092 -14.84 6.67 -31.68
C GLY A 1092 -14.60 7.64 -30.52
N PHE A 1093 -14.08 7.13 -29.39
CA PHE A 1093 -13.74 7.94 -28.22
C PHE A 1093 -12.62 8.94 -28.53
N VAL A 1094 -12.85 10.22 -28.23
CA VAL A 1094 -11.89 11.29 -28.47
C VAL A 1094 -10.93 11.41 -27.28
N TRP A 1095 -9.65 11.07 -27.52
CA TRP A 1095 -8.59 11.10 -26.51
C TRP A 1095 -8.13 12.52 -26.14
N ASP A 1096 -8.23 13.46 -27.09
CA ASP A 1096 -7.92 14.87 -26.88
C ASP A 1096 -9.04 15.76 -27.43
N PRO A 1097 -10.08 16.05 -26.61
CA PRO A 1097 -11.21 16.89 -27.03
C PRO A 1097 -10.79 18.34 -27.30
N MET A 1098 -9.77 18.83 -26.59
CA MET A 1098 -9.29 20.20 -26.74
C MET A 1098 -8.65 20.40 -28.11
N GLN A 1099 -7.96 19.40 -28.64
CA GLN A 1099 -7.45 19.46 -30.01
C GLN A 1099 -8.58 19.53 -31.05
N VAL A 1100 -9.66 18.75 -30.90
CA VAL A 1100 -10.78 18.78 -31.88
C VAL A 1100 -11.48 20.15 -31.88
N VAL A 1101 -11.79 20.69 -30.70
CA VAL A 1101 -12.37 22.04 -30.58
C VAL A 1101 -11.41 23.11 -31.12
N TRP A 1102 -10.10 22.94 -30.93
CA TRP A 1102 -9.11 23.85 -31.48
C TRP A 1102 -9.07 23.82 -33.02
N GLU A 1103 -9.16 22.65 -33.64
CA GLU A 1103 -9.22 22.50 -35.11
C GLU A 1103 -10.47 23.16 -35.71
N GLU A 1104 -11.64 22.99 -35.07
CA GLU A 1104 -12.88 23.62 -35.51
C GLU A 1104 -12.78 25.15 -35.50
N ARG A 1105 -12.27 25.72 -34.39
CA ARG A 1105 -12.11 27.18 -34.27
C ARG A 1105 -11.01 27.75 -35.14
N PHE A 1106 -9.97 26.97 -35.40
CA PHE A 1106 -8.96 27.34 -36.39
C PHE A 1106 -9.56 27.42 -37.80
N ALA A 1107 -10.42 26.47 -38.18
CA ALA A 1107 -11.13 26.50 -39.46
C ALA A 1107 -12.09 27.71 -39.57
N ASP A 1108 -12.77 28.09 -38.48
CA ASP A 1108 -13.60 29.30 -38.45
C ASP A 1108 -12.76 30.59 -38.62
N LEU A 1109 -11.55 30.63 -38.04
CA LEU A 1109 -10.62 31.74 -38.26
C LEU A 1109 -10.11 31.79 -39.72
N GLU A 1110 -9.90 30.65 -40.37
CA GLU A 1110 -9.55 30.59 -41.80
C GLU A 1110 -10.68 31.14 -42.67
N ARG A 1111 -11.93 30.79 -42.36
CA ARG A 1111 -13.12 31.35 -43.03
C ARG A 1111 -13.23 32.87 -42.82
N PHE A 1112 -12.97 33.33 -41.60
CA PHE A 1112 -12.94 34.76 -41.28
C PHE A 1112 -11.89 35.50 -42.12
N ARG A 1113 -10.67 34.94 -42.18
CA ARG A 1113 -9.58 35.50 -43.01
C ARG A 1113 -9.95 35.52 -44.49
N ALA A 1114 -10.56 34.47 -45.01
CA ALA A 1114 -10.99 34.41 -46.40
C ALA A 1114 -12.03 35.51 -46.74
N ARG A 1115 -12.90 35.86 -45.79
CA ARG A 1115 -13.94 36.89 -45.96
C ARG A 1115 -13.42 38.32 -45.82
N PHE A 1116 -12.50 38.57 -44.88
CA PHE A 1116 -12.07 39.94 -44.51
C PHE A 1116 -10.61 40.26 -44.87
N GLY A 1117 -9.84 39.28 -45.32
CA GLY A 1117 -8.43 39.43 -45.72
C GLY A 1117 -7.43 39.47 -44.55
N HIS A 1118 -7.90 39.45 -43.30
CA HIS A 1118 -7.07 39.48 -42.09
C HIS A 1118 -7.62 38.59 -40.97
N CYS A 1119 -6.82 38.30 -39.95
CA CYS A 1119 -7.20 37.47 -38.79
C CYS A 1119 -7.60 38.28 -37.54
N ILE A 1120 -7.80 39.59 -37.68
CA ILE A 1120 -8.23 40.48 -36.59
C ILE A 1120 -9.75 40.37 -36.42
N VAL A 1121 -10.18 39.50 -35.50
CA VAL A 1121 -11.59 39.36 -35.11
C VAL A 1121 -11.90 40.36 -33.99
N PRO A 1122 -12.89 41.26 -34.15
CA PRO A 1122 -13.27 42.21 -33.11
C PRO A 1122 -13.73 41.55 -31.82
N ASN A 1123 -13.43 42.16 -30.68
CA ASN A 1123 -13.77 41.59 -29.37
C ASN A 1123 -15.29 41.43 -29.14
N ASN A 1124 -16.09 42.29 -29.78
CA ASN A 1124 -17.56 42.25 -29.76
C ASN A 1124 -18.12 41.81 -31.12
N TRP A 1125 -17.50 40.82 -31.75
CA TRP A 1125 -17.96 40.29 -33.03
C TRP A 1125 -19.35 39.64 -32.87
N GLY A 1126 -20.39 40.37 -33.26
CA GLY A 1126 -21.79 39.96 -33.05
C GLY A 1126 -22.26 38.79 -33.92
N GLU A 1127 -21.55 38.47 -35.02
CA GLU A 1127 -21.88 37.30 -35.86
C GLU A 1127 -21.34 35.99 -35.27
N ASP A 1128 -20.22 36.03 -34.51
CA ASP A 1128 -19.64 34.85 -33.85
C ASP A 1128 -18.77 35.27 -32.63
N ALA A 1129 -19.43 35.38 -31.47
CA ALA A 1129 -18.79 35.78 -30.23
C ALA A 1129 -17.82 34.71 -29.68
N GLU A 1130 -17.97 33.45 -30.10
CA GLU A 1130 -17.13 32.34 -29.63
C GLU A 1130 -15.77 32.34 -30.34
N LEU A 1131 -15.75 32.65 -31.64
CA LEU A 1131 -14.52 32.86 -32.39
C LEU A 1131 -13.70 34.04 -31.83
N ALA A 1132 -14.36 35.17 -31.51
CA ALA A 1132 -13.70 36.34 -30.91
C ALA A 1132 -13.04 35.98 -29.56
N ARG A 1133 -13.76 35.27 -28.70
CA ARG A 1133 -13.23 34.79 -27.41
C ARG A 1133 -12.07 33.82 -27.60
N TRP A 1134 -12.20 32.88 -28.54
CA TRP A 1134 -11.15 31.90 -28.84
C TRP A 1134 -9.87 32.58 -29.34
N VAL A 1135 -9.98 33.54 -30.26
CA VAL A 1135 -8.85 34.35 -30.76
C VAL A 1135 -8.13 35.09 -29.62
N GLN A 1136 -8.87 35.68 -28.68
CA GLN A 1136 -8.27 36.33 -27.51
C GLN A 1136 -7.56 35.34 -26.58
N ILE A 1137 -8.12 34.14 -26.40
CA ILE A 1137 -7.48 33.06 -25.63
C ILE A 1137 -6.16 32.65 -26.29
N GLN A 1138 -6.12 32.50 -27.62
CA GLN A 1138 -4.87 32.15 -28.34
C GLN A 1138 -3.80 33.24 -28.19
N ARG A 1139 -4.16 34.52 -28.27
CA ARG A 1139 -3.22 35.65 -28.04
C ARG A 1139 -2.68 35.67 -26.61
N ASN A 1140 -3.56 35.50 -25.62
CA ASN A 1140 -3.18 35.45 -24.21
C ASN A 1140 -2.28 34.23 -23.91
N ALA A 1141 -2.58 33.07 -24.51
CA ALA A 1141 -1.76 31.86 -24.39
C ALA A 1141 -0.38 32.04 -25.04
N ALA A 1142 -0.30 32.70 -26.20
CA ALA A 1142 0.97 33.01 -26.86
C ALA A 1142 1.82 33.99 -26.02
N ALA A 1143 1.22 35.02 -25.42
CA ALA A 1143 1.91 35.96 -24.53
C ALA A 1143 2.49 35.29 -23.27
N LYS A 1144 1.85 34.22 -22.79
CA LYS A 1144 2.29 33.41 -21.64
C LYS A 1144 3.14 32.20 -22.03
N ASN A 1145 3.50 32.02 -23.31
CA ASN A 1145 4.21 30.85 -23.85
C ASN A 1145 3.51 29.50 -23.57
N LEU A 1146 2.18 29.49 -23.45
CA LEU A 1146 1.35 28.30 -23.20
C LEU A 1146 0.77 27.69 -24.49
N LEU A 1147 1.04 28.29 -25.66
CA LEU A 1147 0.55 27.82 -26.95
C LEU A 1147 1.50 26.75 -27.51
N ALA A 1148 0.96 25.58 -27.87
CA ALA A 1148 1.74 24.48 -28.44
C ALA A 1148 2.50 24.92 -29.72
N PRO A 1149 3.76 24.49 -29.94
CA PRO A 1149 4.57 24.94 -31.07
C PRO A 1149 3.91 24.76 -32.44
N ALA A 1150 3.29 23.59 -32.68
CA ALA A 1150 2.58 23.29 -33.92
C ALA A 1150 1.39 24.23 -34.16
N ASN A 1151 0.63 24.55 -33.10
CA ASN A 1151 -0.52 25.44 -33.19
C ASN A 1151 -0.09 26.90 -33.41
N ARG A 1152 1.04 27.30 -32.82
CA ARG A 1152 1.66 28.61 -33.05
C ARG A 1152 2.15 28.77 -34.48
N GLU A 1153 2.79 27.76 -35.05
CA GLU A 1153 3.22 27.75 -36.46
C GLU A 1153 2.03 27.86 -37.42
N ARG A 1154 0.94 27.12 -37.16
CA ARG A 1154 -0.28 27.17 -37.98
C ARG A 1154 -0.97 28.53 -37.94
N LEU A 1155 -1.06 29.15 -36.76
CA LEU A 1155 -1.59 30.51 -36.63
C LEU A 1155 -0.67 31.54 -37.31
N ALA A 1156 0.65 31.40 -37.18
CA ALA A 1156 1.60 32.26 -37.87
C ALA A 1156 1.49 32.14 -39.40
N ALA A 1157 1.26 30.92 -39.93
CA ALA A 1157 1.11 30.67 -41.36
C ALA A 1157 -0.11 31.39 -41.96
N ILE A 1158 -1.16 31.64 -41.16
CA ILE A 1158 -2.32 32.41 -41.61
C ILE A 1158 -2.21 33.92 -41.36
N GLY A 1159 -1.05 34.42 -40.92
CA GLY A 1159 -0.82 35.84 -40.66
C GLY A 1159 -1.53 36.33 -39.39
N PHE A 1160 -1.68 35.46 -38.39
CA PHE A 1160 -2.27 35.81 -37.10
C PHE A 1160 -1.33 36.71 -36.29
N GLU A 1161 -1.80 37.89 -35.91
CA GLU A 1161 -1.05 38.80 -35.02
C GLU A 1161 -1.16 38.33 -33.56
N PHE A 1162 -0.02 38.04 -32.96
CA PHE A 1162 0.09 37.49 -31.61
C PHE A 1162 0.16 38.57 -30.53
N ASP A 1163 0.64 39.77 -30.87
CA ASP A 1163 0.67 40.89 -29.92
C ASP A 1163 -0.74 41.51 -29.77
N PRO A 1164 -1.36 41.44 -28.57
CA PRO A 1164 -2.67 42.03 -28.34
C PRO A 1164 -2.71 43.54 -28.56
N GLN A 1165 -1.61 44.26 -28.26
CA GLN A 1165 -1.55 45.72 -28.41
C GLN A 1165 -1.41 46.13 -29.87
N ALA A 1166 -0.57 45.43 -30.64
CA ALA A 1166 -0.49 45.61 -32.09
C ALA A 1166 -1.83 45.27 -32.76
N ALA A 1167 -2.45 44.14 -32.43
CA ALA A 1167 -3.73 43.71 -33.01
C ALA A 1167 -4.87 44.70 -32.72
N GLN A 1168 -4.93 45.26 -31.50
CA GLN A 1168 -5.92 46.28 -31.14
C GLN A 1168 -5.67 47.61 -31.87
N ALA A 1169 -4.41 48.01 -32.07
CA ALA A 1169 -4.09 49.18 -32.87
C ALA A 1169 -4.54 49.00 -34.33
N GLU A 1170 -4.26 47.83 -34.92
CA GLU A 1170 -4.71 47.46 -36.27
C GLU A 1170 -6.23 47.42 -36.41
N GLU A 1171 -6.96 46.94 -35.39
CA GLU A 1171 -8.43 46.94 -35.33
C GLU A 1171 -9.00 48.38 -35.46
N TRP A 1172 -8.42 49.34 -34.74
CA TRP A 1172 -8.83 50.75 -34.85
C TRP A 1172 -8.51 51.36 -36.22
N PHE A 1173 -7.35 51.03 -36.79
CA PHE A 1173 -7.02 51.43 -38.16
C PHE A 1173 -7.99 50.85 -39.19
N PHE A 1174 -8.39 49.60 -39.02
CA PHE A 1174 -9.38 48.95 -39.88
C PHE A 1174 -10.76 49.62 -39.78
N HIS A 1175 -11.25 49.88 -38.57
CA HIS A 1175 -12.51 50.59 -38.38
C HIS A 1175 -12.49 52.00 -38.97
N LEU A 1176 -11.36 52.71 -38.84
CA LEU A 1176 -11.16 54.00 -39.49
C LEU A 1176 -11.11 53.88 -41.02
N ALA A 1177 -10.44 52.86 -41.57
CA ALA A 1177 -10.39 52.60 -43.00
C ALA A 1177 -11.77 52.25 -43.58
N GLN A 1178 -12.58 51.46 -42.86
CA GLN A 1178 -13.96 51.17 -43.25
C GLN A 1178 -14.82 52.44 -43.26
N PHE A 1179 -14.68 53.29 -42.23
CA PHE A 1179 -15.36 54.58 -42.18
C PHE A 1179 -14.94 55.47 -43.35
N GLN A 1180 -13.63 55.55 -43.62
CA GLN A 1180 -13.10 56.29 -44.77
C GLN A 1180 -13.63 55.76 -46.10
N PHE A 1181 -13.68 54.44 -46.28
CA PHE A 1181 -14.22 53.83 -47.49
C PHE A 1181 -15.71 54.17 -47.68
N ARG A 1182 -16.50 54.13 -46.61
CA ARG A 1182 -17.95 54.38 -46.64
C ARG A 1182 -18.31 55.86 -46.83
N PHE A 1183 -17.55 56.77 -46.23
CA PHE A 1183 -17.90 58.21 -46.19
C PHE A 1183 -16.90 59.10 -46.95
N GLY A 1184 -15.84 58.53 -47.53
CA GLY A 1184 -14.80 59.24 -48.27
C GLY A 1184 -13.83 60.05 -47.41
N HIS A 1185 -13.98 60.05 -46.08
CA HIS A 1185 -13.14 60.84 -45.16
C HIS A 1185 -12.98 60.16 -43.80
N CYS A 1186 -11.96 60.56 -43.03
CA CYS A 1186 -11.65 60.00 -41.72
C CYS A 1186 -12.25 60.78 -40.52
N ASN A 1187 -13.17 61.73 -40.76
CA ASN A 1187 -13.80 62.55 -39.72
C ASN A 1187 -14.96 61.81 -39.03
N VAL A 1188 -14.63 60.91 -38.09
CA VAL A 1188 -15.62 60.19 -37.29
C VAL A 1188 -16.21 61.13 -36.21
N PRO A 1189 -17.54 61.34 -36.13
CA PRO A 1189 -18.15 62.11 -35.05
C PRO A 1189 -17.89 61.48 -33.68
N VAL A 1190 -17.66 62.30 -32.65
CA VAL A 1190 -17.36 61.83 -31.27
C VAL A 1190 -18.47 60.91 -30.75
N ASN A 1191 -19.74 61.21 -31.05
CA ASN A 1191 -20.89 60.39 -30.69
C ASN A 1191 -21.43 59.59 -31.88
N TRP A 1192 -20.55 58.98 -32.69
CA TRP A 1192 -20.98 58.18 -33.83
C TRP A 1192 -21.84 56.99 -33.36
N PRO A 1193 -23.13 56.90 -33.71
CA PRO A 1193 -24.05 55.93 -33.11
C PRO A 1193 -23.69 54.47 -33.39
N GLU A 1194 -23.08 54.20 -34.55
CA GLU A 1194 -22.77 52.84 -35.01
C GLU A 1194 -21.49 52.29 -34.33
N ASN A 1195 -20.53 53.14 -33.93
CA ASN A 1195 -19.39 52.76 -33.09
C ASN A 1195 -18.82 53.99 -32.34
N PRO A 1196 -19.38 54.34 -31.17
CA PRO A 1196 -18.99 55.53 -30.43
C PRO A 1196 -17.55 55.44 -29.89
N GLN A 1197 -17.01 54.23 -29.73
CA GLN A 1197 -15.62 54.05 -29.30
C GLN A 1197 -14.62 54.46 -30.39
N LEU A 1198 -14.93 54.27 -31.68
CA LEU A 1198 -14.10 54.78 -32.77
C LEU A 1198 -14.05 56.32 -32.77
N GLY A 1199 -15.17 56.99 -32.52
CA GLY A 1199 -15.24 58.46 -32.42
C GLY A 1199 -14.36 59.01 -31.30
N LEU A 1200 -14.42 58.40 -30.12
CA LEU A 1200 -13.55 58.72 -28.98
C LEU A 1200 -12.08 58.42 -29.27
N TRP A 1201 -11.78 57.30 -29.91
CA TRP A 1201 -10.43 56.93 -30.29
C TRP A 1201 -9.82 57.93 -31.28
N VAL A 1202 -10.57 58.36 -32.30
CA VAL A 1202 -10.18 59.41 -33.26
C VAL A 1202 -9.89 60.74 -32.56
N GLN A 1203 -10.75 61.14 -31.61
CA GLN A 1203 -10.54 62.34 -30.80
C GLN A 1203 -9.28 62.23 -29.93
N PHE A 1204 -9.05 61.08 -29.31
CA PHE A 1204 -7.85 60.83 -28.50
C PHE A 1204 -6.57 60.88 -29.34
N GLN A 1205 -6.59 60.37 -30.59
CA GLN A 1205 -5.45 60.50 -31.51
C GLN A 1205 -5.16 61.99 -31.82
N ARG A 1206 -6.18 62.81 -32.09
CA ARG A 1206 -6.01 64.25 -32.33
C ARG A 1206 -5.41 64.97 -31.12
N GLN A 1207 -5.89 64.69 -29.91
CA GLN A 1207 -5.35 65.27 -28.67
C GLN A 1207 -3.90 64.85 -28.43
N THR A 1208 -3.58 63.58 -28.64
CA THR A 1208 -2.23 63.03 -28.43
C THR A 1208 -1.22 63.64 -29.43
N PHE A 1209 -1.64 63.88 -30.67
CA PHE A 1209 -0.83 64.58 -31.69
C PHE A 1209 -0.62 66.05 -31.33
N ALA A 1210 -1.67 66.76 -30.89
CA ALA A 1210 -1.56 68.16 -30.44
C ALA A 1210 -0.65 68.34 -29.22
N GLN A 1211 -0.56 67.34 -28.35
CA GLN A 1211 0.34 67.32 -27.19
C GLN A 1211 1.78 66.87 -27.51
N GLY A 1212 2.09 66.54 -28.77
CA GLY A 1212 3.42 66.09 -29.21
C GLY A 1212 3.83 64.71 -28.69
N ARG A 1213 2.88 63.89 -28.22
CA ARG A 1213 3.14 62.58 -27.58
C ARG A 1213 2.91 61.39 -28.52
N MET A 1214 2.65 61.64 -29.79
CA MET A 1214 2.34 60.59 -30.77
C MET A 1214 3.59 60.00 -31.41
N GLU A 1215 3.59 58.68 -31.59
CA GLU A 1215 4.65 57.95 -32.29
C GLU A 1215 4.73 58.36 -33.79
N PRO A 1216 5.93 58.65 -34.35
CA PRO A 1216 6.09 59.13 -35.72
C PRO A 1216 5.51 58.20 -36.79
N GLN A 1217 5.67 56.88 -36.63
CA GLN A 1217 5.17 55.90 -37.59
C GLN A 1217 3.63 55.86 -37.62
N ARG A 1218 3.00 56.02 -36.46
CA ARG A 1218 1.54 56.07 -36.31
C ARG A 1218 0.96 57.33 -36.93
N ALA A 1219 1.59 58.48 -36.70
CA ALA A 1219 1.20 59.76 -37.31
C ALA A 1219 1.28 59.70 -38.84
N GLN A 1220 2.38 59.16 -39.38
CA GLN A 1220 2.56 58.99 -40.83
C GLN A 1220 1.49 58.08 -41.43
N ARG A 1221 1.13 57.00 -40.75
CA ARG A 1221 0.11 56.06 -41.23
C ARG A 1221 -1.28 56.68 -41.28
N LEU A 1222 -1.69 57.41 -40.24
CA LEU A 1222 -2.95 58.17 -40.22
C LEU A 1222 -2.97 59.24 -41.30
N GLN A 1223 -1.84 59.93 -41.52
CA GLN A 1223 -1.71 60.94 -42.56
C GLN A 1223 -1.84 60.36 -43.98
N ASN A 1224 -1.27 59.18 -44.22
CA ASN A 1224 -1.44 58.46 -45.50
C ASN A 1224 -2.89 58.04 -45.76
N MET A 1225 -3.68 57.84 -44.71
CA MET A 1225 -5.12 57.59 -44.78
C MET A 1225 -5.96 58.89 -44.90
N GLY A 1226 -5.34 60.06 -45.08
CA GLY A 1226 -6.06 61.33 -45.20
C GLY A 1226 -6.75 61.76 -43.89
N PHE A 1227 -6.21 61.35 -42.73
CA PHE A 1227 -6.73 61.72 -41.42
C PHE A 1227 -6.55 63.23 -41.16
N ASN A 1228 -7.65 63.93 -40.90
CA ASN A 1228 -7.61 65.36 -40.56
C ASN A 1228 -7.34 65.53 -39.05
N TRP A 1229 -6.23 66.20 -38.74
CA TRP A 1229 -5.79 66.50 -37.38
C TRP A 1229 -6.53 67.69 -36.74
N GLN A 1230 -7.20 68.53 -37.54
CA GLN A 1230 -8.00 69.65 -37.05
C GLN A 1230 -9.46 69.20 -36.87
N ASP A 1231 -10.06 69.57 -35.73
CA ASP A 1231 -11.46 69.23 -35.43
C ASP A 1231 -12.41 70.13 -36.24
N PRO A 1232 -13.34 69.60 -37.06
CA PRO A 1232 -14.25 70.44 -37.87
C PRO A 1232 -15.32 71.18 -37.06
N GLY A 1233 -15.31 71.06 -35.73
CA GLY A 1233 -16.30 71.61 -34.80
C GLY A 1233 -15.72 72.57 -33.75
N ALA A 1234 -14.62 73.26 -34.07
CA ALA A 1234 -14.08 74.40 -33.32
C ALA A 1234 -13.90 75.61 -34.23
#